data_AF-A0A085N2I6-F1
#
_entry.id   AF-A0A085N2I6-F1
#
_cell.length_a   1.000
_cell.length_b   1.000
_cell.length_c   1.000
_cell.angle_alpha   90.00
_cell.angle_beta   90.00
_cell.angle_gamma   90.00
#
_symmetry.space_group_name_H-M   'P 1'
#
loop_
_entity.id
_entity.type
_entity.pdbx_description
1 polymer ?
#
loop_
_entity_poly.entity_id
_entity_poly.type
_entity_poly.pdbx_seq_one_letter_code
_entity_poly.pdbx_strand_id
1 'polypeptide(L)'
;MSHVILICKLLFLTMTTTSMVTAQIILEEIYPIAPIVPTVAPSLEAATLQQVILDSSDFRMVIKAMLQETYCVLNFGLKKFDAMSNEYWYFQRCFSLIFALAFTNGIFANGVVDEKPNDGSEYYNEAVALLKNSASKRKHDNGRAFELLLKAAELNHTQALEMIAFEMLYGENLKWDAPKAKDLFESLSKQGSTKSQLGLAFMHSVGIATNSSQAIALIYYTFAALGGEPLAQMALGYRFSSGINLPQVCESALTYYRKVADRVAETTSFGLSTAVQRLRLTEDAEDPSSGTSTLMEENLLQYYKFLADKGDVGAQVGLGQLYLTGGRGVELNYDLARHYFFLAADAGSTNAMGFLGKMYLDGTPVTPADNLTAFQYFKRSADKGNAIGQSGLGYMYLSGLGVENDFDKAYKLLSASAEQGNVDAQLQLGLMFYHGLGVAEDFSMALKYFQLASQSGSVFAMYNLGQMHSLGLGVLRNCHTAVEFFKNVAERGKWSSMLMEAYNAYQNGEVPFQNEDERNQRALLLWDRAANQGSSFARVKVADYHYYGKGTPVDYEEAVANYKVASELQRNAQAMFNLGYMHEQGIGIRRDLHLAKRFYDMAVEVSPDATLPVNLALIRLSFLFLIDFFKQSLWWKLEFVDRAFGPYWDFYLVPLLCAVIAGLFTLRRNRLLPIFAHHIVLTEQPPTMFGSLVKEARRFKSFFTKRKAEDLWKGVTSVSNVGRKKGRARSVLRPKDLNRGQEIGKGPINTMWPGLNSPLMAGKELLEHKYLPPDPGRAERLLKLREGVKMSRISVHPLERGWSGTSLKGRILGPPECLANGKNVQSQAQTTRTIAEENGDTFKTIVLETKSVRHMTARLGLVKRISLLAVVGNGNGLAGFAFAKHSDSKLALKKASNMAAKRLKYVERLQDHTIYQDFWAECRSTQLFVQRMPEGYGLRCHRAIRAICQLIGIRDLFARVEGNTKNYQAIAKAFFDGLLKQETHQQLAERKRLLVVEFRKELGYLPKVVARPVHAELRLDSEIEPDEELDLDDLYGQGRYPYRRRPRQPFWINSDGYLKKLWREHPYRNMEKVKLRVLADGLLEDFSDATRHGSKRVLHENVLKGQMPIPMGIGLTGVFREHDRED
;
A
#
# COMPACT_ATOMS: atom_id res chain seq x y z
N MET A 1 42.37 -8.30 -52.43
CA MET A 1 42.47 -7.87 -51.02
C MET A 1 42.80 -6.39 -50.85
N SER A 2 44.01 -5.92 -51.18
CA SER A 2 44.41 -4.50 -51.03
C SER A 2 43.45 -3.49 -51.68
N HIS A 3 43.07 -3.70 -52.94
CA HIS A 3 42.14 -2.81 -53.65
C HIS A 3 40.71 -2.85 -53.08
N VAL A 4 40.23 -3.99 -52.57
CA VAL A 4 38.92 -4.09 -51.92
C VAL A 4 38.89 -3.28 -50.62
N ILE A 5 39.98 -3.29 -49.84
CA ILE A 5 40.11 -2.46 -48.63
C ILE A 5 40.18 -0.96 -48.99
N LEU A 6 40.84 -0.59 -50.09
CA LEU A 6 40.89 0.79 -50.58
C LEU A 6 39.51 1.28 -51.05
N ILE A 7 38.78 0.45 -51.80
CA ILE A 7 37.42 0.74 -52.29
C ILE A 7 36.43 0.79 -51.12
N CYS A 8 36.53 -0.09 -50.12
CA CYS A 8 35.74 0.00 -48.89
C CYS A 8 36.05 1.27 -48.10
N LYS A 9 37.32 1.70 -47.99
CA LYS A 9 37.68 2.98 -47.34
C LYS A 9 37.13 4.20 -48.10
N LEU A 10 37.18 4.19 -49.43
CA LEU A 10 36.61 5.25 -50.28
C LEU A 10 35.08 5.31 -50.18
N LEU A 11 34.40 4.15 -50.22
CA LEU A 11 32.95 4.06 -50.01
C LEU A 11 32.54 4.53 -48.61
N PHE A 12 33.32 4.20 -47.58
CA PHE A 12 33.10 4.69 -46.22
C PHE A 12 33.23 6.23 -46.14
N LEU A 13 34.28 6.81 -46.74
CA LEU A 13 34.47 8.26 -46.81
C LEU A 13 33.29 8.97 -47.51
N THR A 14 32.81 8.44 -48.64
CA THR A 14 31.70 9.04 -49.40
C THR A 14 30.33 8.86 -48.74
N MET A 15 30.15 7.79 -47.93
CA MET A 15 28.96 7.62 -47.10
C MET A 15 28.98 8.58 -45.90
N THR A 16 30.15 8.87 -45.32
CA THR A 16 30.25 9.81 -44.19
C THR A 16 30.04 11.28 -44.59
N THR A 17 30.50 11.70 -45.78
CA THR A 17 30.30 13.11 -46.21
C THR A 17 28.84 13.41 -46.58
N THR A 18 28.11 12.43 -47.11
CA THR A 18 26.68 12.58 -47.42
C THR A 18 25.77 12.51 -46.19
N SER A 19 26.18 11.79 -45.12
CA SER A 19 25.47 11.82 -43.84
C SER A 19 25.78 13.06 -43.00
N MET A 20 26.96 13.68 -43.12
CA MET A 20 27.27 14.91 -42.36
C MET A 20 26.45 16.13 -42.81
N VAL A 21 26.21 16.32 -44.11
CA VAL A 21 25.42 17.47 -44.61
C VAL A 21 23.94 17.38 -44.20
N THR A 22 23.41 16.17 -44.00
CA THR A 22 22.05 15.97 -43.47
C THR A 22 21.99 15.99 -41.94
N ALA A 23 23.04 15.52 -41.26
CA ALA A 23 23.14 15.64 -39.80
C ALA A 23 23.25 17.10 -39.34
N GLN A 24 23.99 17.94 -40.07
CA GLN A 24 24.27 19.32 -39.64
C GLN A 24 23.05 20.26 -39.72
N ILE A 25 22.04 19.94 -40.54
CA ILE A 25 20.75 20.66 -40.59
C ILE A 25 19.78 20.16 -39.50
N ILE A 26 19.98 18.93 -39.00
CA ILE A 26 19.11 18.31 -37.97
C ILE A 26 19.66 18.55 -36.54
N LEU A 27 20.95 18.90 -36.40
CA LEU A 27 21.62 19.07 -35.11
C LEU A 27 21.47 20.45 -34.44
N GLU A 28 20.87 21.45 -35.11
CA GLU A 28 20.63 22.77 -34.50
C GLU A 28 19.23 22.94 -33.87
N GLU A 29 18.27 22.06 -34.15
CA GLU A 29 16.90 22.11 -33.56
C GLU A 29 16.64 21.06 -32.45
N ILE A 30 17.62 20.21 -32.10
CA ILE A 30 17.42 19.09 -31.16
C ILE A 30 18.43 19.10 -30.00
N TYR A 31 18.24 20.05 -29.08
CA TYR A 31 18.58 19.92 -27.66
C TYR A 31 17.38 20.45 -26.85
N PRO A 32 17.00 19.82 -25.71
CA PRO A 32 17.94 19.26 -24.74
C PRO A 32 17.50 17.92 -24.09
N ILE A 33 17.69 16.76 -24.74
CA ILE A 33 17.57 15.45 -24.06
C ILE A 33 18.64 14.44 -24.52
N ALA A 34 19.32 13.82 -23.54
CA ALA A 34 20.18 12.62 -23.57
C ALA A 34 21.69 12.75 -23.94
N PRO A 35 22.60 12.26 -23.05
CA PRO A 35 23.99 11.95 -23.39
C PRO A 35 24.18 10.46 -23.79
N ILE A 36 24.54 10.26 -25.06
CA ILE A 36 25.55 9.34 -25.64
C ILE A 36 25.81 7.95 -24.98
N VAL A 37 25.72 6.92 -25.82
CA VAL A 37 26.30 5.58 -25.62
C VAL A 37 27.76 5.53 -26.14
N PRO A 38 28.75 5.11 -25.33
CA PRO A 38 30.08 4.77 -25.83
C PRO A 38 30.17 3.29 -26.24
N THR A 39 30.80 3.02 -27.39
CA THR A 39 31.11 1.68 -27.89
C THR A 39 32.44 1.17 -27.33
N VAL A 40 32.49 -0.08 -26.85
CA VAL A 40 33.73 -0.75 -26.43
C VAL A 40 33.93 -2.07 -27.20
N ALA A 41 35.14 -2.27 -27.72
CA ALA A 41 35.68 -3.57 -28.12
C ALA A 41 37.22 -3.55 -27.91
N PRO A 42 37.83 -4.54 -27.22
CA PRO A 42 39.24 -4.49 -26.85
C PRO A 42 40.19 -5.32 -27.75
N SER A 43 41.45 -4.88 -27.79
CA SER A 43 42.71 -5.65 -27.92
C SER A 43 42.87 -6.76 -28.98
N LEU A 44 43.78 -6.55 -29.94
CA LEU A 44 45.17 -7.04 -29.83
C LEU A 44 46.11 -6.32 -30.85
N GLU A 45 47.33 -6.01 -30.41
CA GLU A 45 48.65 -5.99 -31.11
C GLU A 45 48.77 -5.63 -32.62
N ALA A 46 49.78 -4.91 -33.11
CA ALA A 46 51.06 -4.48 -32.53
C ALA A 46 51.56 -3.15 -33.13
N ALA A 47 52.63 -2.61 -32.55
CA ALA A 47 53.25 -1.35 -32.97
C ALA A 47 53.88 -1.42 -34.38
N THR A 48 53.67 -0.35 -35.16
CA THR A 48 54.60 0.28 -36.10
C THR A 48 53.96 1.60 -36.56
N LEU A 49 54.77 2.56 -37.04
CA LEU A 49 54.35 3.92 -37.43
C LEU A 49 54.00 4.90 -36.30
N GLN A 50 54.74 4.83 -35.17
CA GLN A 50 55.06 6.04 -34.41
C GLN A 50 56.39 6.63 -34.90
N GLN A 51 56.38 7.19 -36.11
CA GLN A 51 57.36 8.16 -36.63
C GLN A 51 56.95 8.60 -38.05
N VAL A 52 57.40 9.80 -38.43
CA VAL A 52 57.14 10.54 -39.69
C VAL A 52 55.76 11.23 -39.75
N ILE A 53 55.77 12.54 -40.07
CA ILE A 53 54.65 13.50 -40.18
C ILE A 53 53.94 13.80 -38.82
N LEU A 54 54.18 14.88 -38.07
CA LEU A 54 54.79 16.20 -38.28
C LEU A 54 54.23 17.04 -39.44
N ASP A 55 53.76 18.24 -39.08
CA ASP A 55 53.41 19.40 -39.93
C ASP A 55 52.17 19.31 -40.84
N SER A 56 51.10 20.03 -40.48
CA SER A 56 50.83 21.34 -41.08
C SER A 56 49.71 22.12 -40.34
N SER A 57 49.63 23.42 -40.58
CA SER A 57 49.07 24.41 -39.63
C SER A 57 47.88 25.23 -40.18
N ASP A 58 47.12 24.69 -41.14
CA ASP A 58 46.26 25.54 -42.00
C ASP A 58 44.78 25.60 -41.62
N PHE A 59 44.26 24.68 -40.80
CA PHE A 59 42.80 24.59 -40.56
C PHE A 59 42.22 25.60 -39.55
N ARG A 60 43.05 26.24 -38.71
CA ARG A 60 42.60 27.27 -37.75
C ARG A 60 42.51 28.69 -38.33
N MET A 61 43.11 28.93 -39.51
CA MET A 61 43.14 30.25 -40.14
C MET A 61 41.90 30.53 -41.00
N VAL A 62 41.36 29.50 -41.67
CA VAL A 62 40.21 29.63 -42.59
C VAL A 62 38.89 29.96 -41.86
N ILE A 63 38.65 29.38 -40.68
CA ILE A 63 37.41 29.62 -39.91
C ILE A 63 37.37 31.02 -39.29
N LYS A 64 38.52 31.61 -38.94
CA LYS A 64 38.60 33.01 -38.49
C LYS A 64 38.41 34.02 -39.64
N ALA A 65 38.65 33.63 -40.89
CA ALA A 65 38.49 34.51 -42.05
C ALA A 65 37.03 34.61 -42.55
N MET A 66 36.21 33.58 -42.35
CA MET A 66 34.84 33.52 -42.90
C MET A 66 33.75 34.20 -42.05
N LEU A 67 34.00 34.48 -40.76
CA LEU A 67 32.99 35.03 -39.83
C LEU A 67 33.12 36.54 -39.59
N GLN A 68 33.89 37.26 -40.41
CA GLN A 68 34.18 38.69 -40.21
C GLN A 68 33.54 39.63 -41.26
N GLU A 69 32.71 39.12 -42.18
CA GLU A 69 32.14 39.93 -43.28
C GLU A 69 30.60 40.09 -43.29
N THR A 70 29.84 39.54 -42.34
CA THR A 70 28.36 39.64 -42.34
C THR A 70 27.75 40.06 -41.00
N TYR A 71 28.01 41.30 -40.57
CA TYR A 71 27.02 42.24 -40.00
C TYR A 71 27.68 43.51 -39.44
N CYS A 72 28.21 44.32 -40.35
CA CYS A 72 28.31 45.77 -40.16
C CYS A 72 27.56 46.43 -41.32
N VAL A 73 26.99 47.63 -41.12
CA VAL A 73 26.11 48.34 -42.08
C VAL A 73 24.69 47.77 -42.23
N LEU A 74 23.80 48.13 -41.29
CA LEU A 74 22.47 48.68 -41.62
C LEU A 74 21.83 49.37 -40.39
N ASN A 75 22.37 50.53 -40.06
CA ASN A 75 21.84 51.42 -39.02
C ASN A 75 21.76 52.84 -39.62
N PHE A 76 20.68 53.16 -40.35
CA PHE A 76 20.44 54.52 -40.88
C PHE A 76 18.99 54.78 -41.33
N GLY A 77 18.28 55.68 -40.60
CA GLY A 77 17.11 56.44 -41.08
C GLY A 77 15.76 55.69 -41.18
N LEU A 78 14.59 56.29 -40.91
CA LEU A 78 14.16 57.67 -40.61
C LEU A 78 12.88 57.61 -39.72
N LYS A 79 12.75 58.39 -38.62
CA LYS A 79 11.92 59.63 -38.48
C LYS A 79 10.42 59.47 -38.86
N LYS A 80 9.41 60.03 -38.14
CA LYS A 80 9.38 61.18 -37.19
C LYS A 80 8.01 61.31 -36.46
N PHE A 81 7.95 62.23 -35.46
CA PHE A 81 6.77 62.85 -34.80
C PHE A 81 5.94 61.94 -33.86
N ASP A 82 5.42 62.32 -32.67
CA ASP A 82 5.55 63.48 -31.74
C ASP A 82 4.76 63.17 -30.43
N ALA A 83 4.79 63.86 -29.26
CA ALA A 83 5.63 64.96 -28.73
C ALA A 83 5.41 65.17 -27.18
N MET A 84 6.36 65.89 -26.54
CA MET A 84 6.28 66.73 -25.31
C MET A 84 6.06 66.17 -23.88
N SER A 85 6.86 66.76 -22.98
CA SER A 85 6.75 66.93 -21.50
C SER A 85 7.10 65.75 -20.58
N ASN A 86 7.90 65.92 -19.51
CA ASN A 86 8.76 67.04 -19.08
C ASN A 86 9.92 66.50 -18.21
N GLU A 87 11.12 67.07 -18.32
CA GLU A 87 12.15 66.98 -17.27
C GLU A 87 11.75 67.87 -16.08
N TYR A 88 12.10 67.50 -14.84
CA TYR A 88 12.53 68.39 -13.74
C TYR A 88 12.88 67.56 -12.48
N TRP A 89 13.63 68.18 -11.54
CA TRP A 89 13.98 67.71 -10.17
C TRP A 89 15.33 67.05 -9.87
N TYR A 90 16.29 67.06 -10.81
CA TYR A 90 17.71 66.86 -10.48
C TYR A 90 18.43 68.18 -10.08
N PHE A 91 17.86 69.03 -9.22
CA PHE A 91 18.55 70.26 -8.78
C PHE A 91 18.18 70.88 -7.40
N GLN A 92 17.69 70.12 -6.40
CA GLN A 92 17.47 70.76 -5.08
C GLN A 92 17.54 69.88 -3.81
N ARG A 93 18.67 69.20 -3.58
CA ARG A 93 19.06 68.85 -2.19
C ARG A 93 20.57 68.80 -1.85
N CYS A 94 21.41 69.51 -2.60
CA CYS A 94 22.77 69.85 -2.18
C CYS A 94 22.83 70.95 -1.09
N PHE A 95 21.83 71.04 -0.20
CA PHE A 95 21.63 72.21 0.68
C PHE A 95 21.20 71.89 2.12
N SER A 96 21.71 70.78 2.70
CA SER A 96 21.58 70.52 4.15
C SER A 96 22.87 70.00 4.81
N LEU A 97 24.02 70.28 4.18
CA LEU A 97 25.35 69.81 4.62
C LEU A 97 26.17 70.91 5.35
N ILE A 98 25.51 71.96 5.85
CA ILE A 98 26.17 73.15 6.45
C ILE A 98 25.65 73.53 7.86
N PHE A 99 24.61 72.87 8.42
CA PHE A 99 23.95 73.38 9.64
C PHE A 99 23.80 72.39 10.83
N ALA A 100 24.65 71.37 10.95
CA ALA A 100 24.65 70.44 12.09
C ALA A 100 26.05 70.10 12.64
N LEU A 101 27.02 71.02 12.47
CA LEU A 101 28.38 70.92 13.02
C LEU A 101 28.77 72.20 13.78
N ALA A 102 28.03 72.53 14.83
CA ALA A 102 28.44 73.44 15.91
C ALA A 102 27.55 73.20 17.14
N PHE A 103 28.13 73.33 18.34
CA PHE A 103 27.51 73.08 19.67
C PHE A 103 27.02 71.63 19.87
N THR A 104 27.76 70.73 20.53
CA THR A 104 28.49 70.95 21.78
C THR A 104 29.69 70.00 21.93
N ASN A 105 30.89 70.57 22.00
CA ASN A 105 32.00 69.91 22.69
C ASN A 105 31.79 70.09 24.20
N GLY A 106 31.81 69.00 24.95
CA GLY A 106 32.17 69.03 26.36
C GLY A 106 31.18 68.43 27.36
N ILE A 107 31.78 67.75 28.33
CA ILE A 107 31.39 67.63 29.74
C ILE A 107 30.55 66.40 30.12
N PHE A 108 31.29 65.37 30.58
CA PHE A 108 30.89 64.31 31.55
C PHE A 108 29.76 63.35 31.06
N ALA A 109 29.69 62.08 31.46
CA ALA A 109 30.29 61.39 32.60
C ALA A 109 30.55 59.90 32.29
N ASN A 110 31.23 59.22 33.21
CA ASN A 110 31.31 57.77 33.23
C ASN A 110 29.93 57.13 33.41
N GLY A 111 29.41 56.47 32.37
CA GLY A 111 28.90 55.11 32.50
C GLY A 111 29.90 54.23 31.72
N VAL A 112 30.57 53.23 32.28
CA VAL A 112 29.99 52.19 33.14
C VAL A 112 28.63 51.75 32.59
N VAL A 113 28.64 51.35 31.33
CA VAL A 113 27.92 50.10 31.01
C VAL A 113 28.79 49.02 31.62
N ASP A 114 28.33 48.40 32.70
CA ASP A 114 29.01 47.25 33.28
C ASP A 114 29.24 46.21 32.18
N GLU A 115 30.48 45.69 32.08
CA GLU A 115 30.72 44.40 31.42
C GLU A 115 30.05 43.31 32.28
N LYS A 116 28.73 43.21 32.15
CA LYS A 116 28.00 42.00 32.50
C LYS A 116 28.64 40.87 31.69
N PRO A 117 28.74 39.65 32.25
CA PRO A 117 29.10 38.50 31.44
C PRO A 117 28.06 38.39 30.33
N ASN A 118 28.46 38.71 29.09
CA ASN A 118 27.60 38.59 27.93
C ASN A 118 27.40 37.10 27.63
N ASP A 119 26.40 36.51 28.29
CA ASP A 119 25.86 35.23 27.91
C ASP A 119 25.50 35.31 26.41
N GLY A 120 26.01 34.36 25.60
CA GLY A 120 25.79 34.35 24.14
C GLY A 120 24.32 34.28 23.71
N SER A 121 23.40 34.17 24.67
CA SER A 121 21.95 34.28 24.51
C SER A 121 21.50 35.63 23.96
N GLU A 122 22.16 36.76 24.25
CA GLU A 122 21.76 38.06 23.68
C GLU A 122 21.98 38.10 22.17
N TYR A 123 23.20 37.78 21.71
CA TYR A 123 23.51 37.67 20.28
C TYR A 123 22.67 36.60 19.56
N TYR A 124 22.39 35.48 20.23
CA TYR A 124 21.48 34.45 19.71
C TYR A 124 20.05 34.98 19.54
N ASN A 125 19.52 35.72 20.53
CA ASN A 125 18.18 36.28 20.47
C ASN A 125 18.06 37.39 19.42
N GLU A 126 19.09 38.25 19.25
CA GLU A 126 19.14 39.23 18.16
C GLU A 126 19.16 38.52 16.79
N ALA A 127 20.02 37.51 16.62
CA ALA A 127 20.10 36.74 15.38
C ALA A 127 18.78 36.03 15.04
N VAL A 128 18.15 35.39 16.03
CA VAL A 128 16.85 34.72 15.86
C VAL A 128 15.72 35.73 15.61
N ALA A 129 15.80 36.94 16.16
CA ALA A 129 14.85 38.01 15.84
C ALA A 129 15.02 38.49 14.38
N LEU A 130 16.25 38.65 13.89
CA LEU A 130 16.52 38.96 12.49
C LEU A 130 16.00 37.86 11.55
N LEU A 131 16.30 36.59 11.84
CA LEU A 131 15.82 35.41 11.08
C LEU A 131 14.29 35.19 11.15
N LYS A 132 13.60 35.78 12.14
CA LYS A 132 12.13 35.76 12.23
C LYS A 132 11.49 36.94 11.50
N ASN A 133 12.12 38.11 11.55
CA ASN A 133 11.62 39.34 10.93
C ASN A 133 11.95 39.43 9.44
N SER A 134 12.82 38.57 8.92
CA SER A 134 13.16 38.42 7.50
C SER A 134 12.03 37.80 6.66
N ALA A 135 10.80 38.31 6.79
CA ALA A 135 9.66 37.99 5.92
C ALA A 135 9.83 38.52 4.49
N SER A 136 10.90 39.27 4.22
CA SER A 136 11.42 39.58 2.90
C SER A 136 12.94 39.34 2.93
N LYS A 137 13.42 38.41 2.10
CA LYS A 137 14.83 37.94 2.10
C LYS A 137 15.82 39.01 1.61
N ARG A 138 16.16 39.98 2.46
CA ARG A 138 17.38 40.78 2.28
C ARG A 138 18.58 39.91 2.60
N LYS A 139 19.30 39.47 1.56
CA LYS A 139 20.52 38.63 1.66
C LYS A 139 21.57 39.19 2.65
N HIS A 140 21.61 40.50 2.79
CA HIS A 140 22.43 41.23 3.78
C HIS A 140 22.05 40.92 5.25
N ASP A 141 20.76 40.85 5.56
CA ASP A 141 20.27 40.71 6.94
C ASP A 141 20.43 39.26 7.44
N ASN A 142 20.34 38.28 6.53
CA ASN A 142 20.75 36.89 6.80
C ASN A 142 22.25 36.83 7.15
N GLY A 143 23.11 37.47 6.34
CA GLY A 143 24.55 37.52 6.59
C GLY A 143 24.89 38.06 7.99
N ARG A 144 24.30 39.21 8.35
CA ARG A 144 24.42 39.79 9.70
C ARG A 144 23.91 38.85 10.81
N ALA A 145 22.80 38.13 10.58
CA ALA A 145 22.30 37.17 11.56
C ALA A 145 23.30 36.02 11.79
N PHE A 146 23.95 35.51 10.73
CA PHE A 146 24.98 34.46 10.88
C PHE A 146 26.28 34.98 11.51
N GLU A 147 26.68 36.23 11.30
CA GLU A 147 27.77 36.86 12.06
C GLU A 147 27.47 36.93 13.57
N LEU A 148 26.23 37.24 13.95
CA LEU A 148 25.80 37.24 15.36
C LEU A 148 25.73 35.82 15.93
N LEU A 149 25.35 34.81 15.14
CA LEU A 149 25.40 33.41 15.56
C LEU A 149 26.83 32.91 15.76
N LEU A 150 27.78 33.32 14.92
CA LEU A 150 29.20 32.99 15.10
C LEU A 150 29.73 33.56 16.42
N LYS A 151 29.43 34.82 16.75
CA LYS A 151 29.75 35.43 18.04
C LYS A 151 29.11 34.69 19.22
N ALA A 152 27.84 34.29 19.08
CA ALA A 152 27.17 33.47 20.10
C ALA A 152 27.81 32.07 20.28
N ALA A 153 28.34 31.49 19.20
CA ALA A 153 29.04 30.20 19.23
C ALA A 153 30.46 30.31 19.80
N GLU A 154 31.19 31.39 19.55
CA GLU A 154 32.46 31.71 20.23
C GLU A 154 32.27 31.78 21.76
N LEU A 155 31.10 32.26 22.21
CA LEU A 155 30.66 32.26 23.60
C LEU A 155 30.00 30.93 24.07
N ASN A 156 30.20 29.84 23.31
CA ASN A 156 29.71 28.49 23.58
C ASN A 156 28.18 28.35 23.79
N HIS A 157 27.37 29.23 23.18
CA HIS A 157 25.91 29.11 23.24
C HIS A 157 25.43 27.87 22.47
N THR A 158 24.91 26.86 23.19
CA THR A 158 24.58 25.53 22.65
C THR A 158 23.64 25.59 21.45
N GLN A 159 22.58 26.41 21.50
CA GLN A 159 21.63 26.55 20.40
C GLN A 159 22.20 27.29 19.18
N ALA A 160 23.24 28.12 19.37
CA ALA A 160 23.95 28.77 18.26
C ALA A 160 24.87 27.75 17.57
N LEU A 161 25.62 26.99 18.36
CA LEU A 161 26.46 25.88 17.89
C LEU A 161 25.65 24.82 17.13
N GLU A 162 24.45 24.48 17.60
CA GLU A 162 23.52 23.60 16.87
C GLU A 162 23.19 24.13 15.47
N MET A 163 22.77 25.40 15.35
CA MET A 163 22.39 25.97 14.06
C MET A 163 23.59 26.09 13.12
N ILE A 164 24.75 26.51 13.64
CA ILE A 164 25.99 26.57 12.85
C ILE A 164 26.45 25.19 12.37
N ALA A 165 26.32 24.14 13.19
CA ALA A 165 26.68 22.78 12.76
C ALA A 165 25.76 22.28 11.63
N PHE A 166 24.47 22.63 11.62
CA PHE A 166 23.57 22.33 10.50
C PHE A 166 23.87 23.18 9.25
N GLU A 167 24.17 24.47 9.40
CA GLU A 167 24.60 25.31 8.27
C GLU A 167 25.92 24.81 7.64
N MET A 168 26.90 24.39 8.44
CA MET A 168 28.14 23.77 7.94
C MET A 168 27.89 22.41 7.26
N LEU A 169 26.84 21.68 7.65
CA LEU A 169 26.44 20.41 7.05
C LEU A 169 25.72 20.59 5.70
N TYR A 170 24.90 21.63 5.55
CA TYR A 170 24.11 21.89 4.34
C TYR A 170 24.77 22.86 3.36
N GLY A 171 25.46 23.89 3.86
CA GLY A 171 26.28 24.83 3.07
C GLY A 171 25.52 26.03 2.47
N GLU A 172 24.42 26.47 3.07
CA GLU A 172 23.60 27.58 2.53
C GLU A 172 24.23 28.96 2.80
N ASN A 173 24.44 29.33 4.06
CA ASN A 173 24.96 30.65 4.44
C ASN A 173 26.43 30.62 4.88
N LEU A 174 26.87 29.48 5.43
CA LEU A 174 28.25 29.20 5.79
C LEU A 174 28.90 28.25 4.77
N LYS A 175 30.24 28.30 4.68
CA LYS A 175 30.98 27.35 3.83
C LYS A 175 30.74 25.92 4.32
N TRP A 176 30.42 25.02 3.38
CA TRP A 176 30.23 23.61 3.66
C TRP A 176 31.50 22.99 4.26
N ASP A 177 31.40 22.47 5.48
CA ASP A 177 32.50 21.87 6.23
C ASP A 177 31.97 20.71 7.10
N ALA A 178 31.66 19.61 6.42
CA ALA A 178 31.14 18.40 7.05
C ALA A 178 32.00 17.80 8.17
N PRO A 179 33.35 17.76 8.13
CA PRO A 179 34.13 17.25 9.25
C PRO A 179 34.04 18.16 10.49
N LYS A 180 34.09 19.50 10.34
CA LYS A 180 33.87 20.39 11.50
C LYS A 180 32.44 20.29 12.04
N ALA A 181 31.44 20.18 11.17
CA ALA A 181 30.05 19.93 11.57
C ALA A 181 29.92 18.64 12.39
N LYS A 182 30.60 17.56 11.97
CA LYS A 182 30.65 16.29 12.71
C LYS A 182 31.24 16.47 14.12
N ASP A 183 32.40 17.11 14.24
CA ASP A 183 33.08 17.29 15.53
C ASP A 183 32.24 18.16 16.50
N LEU A 184 31.56 19.18 15.96
CA LEU A 184 30.56 19.96 16.70
C LEU A 184 29.37 19.11 17.12
N PHE A 185 28.81 18.29 16.23
CA PHE A 185 27.70 17.41 16.60
C PHE A 185 28.11 16.33 17.62
N GLU A 186 29.34 15.79 17.57
CA GLU A 186 29.83 14.85 18.59
C GLU A 186 29.99 15.52 19.96
N SER A 187 30.47 16.78 20.02
CA SER A 187 30.60 17.51 21.29
C SER A 187 29.23 17.88 21.88
N LEU A 188 28.31 18.38 21.06
CA LEU A 188 26.92 18.68 21.46
C LEU A 188 26.12 17.41 21.81
N SER A 189 26.38 16.28 21.15
CA SER A 189 25.69 15.02 21.45
C SER A 189 26.11 14.46 22.79
N LYS A 190 27.36 14.67 23.21
CA LYS A 190 27.85 14.34 24.58
C LYS A 190 27.20 15.24 25.64
N GLN A 191 26.81 16.46 25.28
CA GLN A 191 26.01 17.36 26.13
C GLN A 191 24.50 17.01 26.13
N GLY A 192 24.06 16.04 25.32
CA GLY A 192 22.67 15.59 25.26
C GLY A 192 21.77 16.35 24.26
N SER A 193 22.34 17.19 23.39
CA SER A 193 21.54 17.91 22.37
C SER A 193 20.83 16.96 21.42
N THR A 194 19.51 17.13 21.30
CA THR A 194 18.62 16.30 20.49
C THR A 194 18.81 16.56 18.99
N LYS A 195 19.06 17.83 18.62
CA LYS A 195 19.36 18.22 17.24
C LYS A 195 20.72 17.71 16.79
N SER A 196 21.74 17.73 17.65
CA SER A 196 23.05 17.17 17.30
C SER A 196 23.01 15.64 17.11
N GLN A 197 22.23 14.93 17.93
CA GLN A 197 21.94 13.51 17.73
C GLN A 197 21.21 13.28 16.40
N LEU A 198 20.24 14.12 16.01
CA LEU A 198 19.62 14.08 14.68
C LEU A 198 20.66 14.31 13.55
N GLY A 199 21.59 15.25 13.74
CA GLY A 199 22.69 15.52 12.82
C GLY A 199 23.59 14.30 12.61
N LEU A 200 24.10 13.71 13.70
CA LEU A 200 24.89 12.46 13.66
C LEU A 200 24.08 11.30 13.06
N ALA A 201 22.80 11.16 13.41
CA ALA A 201 21.92 10.15 12.84
C ALA A 201 21.83 10.27 11.32
N PHE A 202 21.64 11.50 10.82
CA PHE A 202 21.63 11.80 9.40
C PHE A 202 23.00 11.48 8.77
N MET A 203 24.10 11.99 9.32
CA MET A 203 25.46 11.78 8.80
C MET A 203 25.82 10.30 8.71
N HIS A 204 25.61 9.51 9.78
CA HIS A 204 25.80 8.05 9.77
C HIS A 204 24.82 7.31 8.84
N SER A 205 23.62 7.85 8.58
CA SER A 205 22.65 7.23 7.67
C SER A 205 22.95 7.47 6.18
N VAL A 206 23.73 8.52 5.87
CA VAL A 206 24.11 8.92 4.51
C VAL A 206 25.55 8.51 4.21
N GLY A 207 26.44 8.53 5.20
CA GLY A 207 27.89 8.37 5.04
C GLY A 207 28.64 9.68 4.82
N ILE A 208 28.14 10.81 5.34
CA ILE A 208 28.81 12.12 5.20
C ILE A 208 29.82 12.27 6.35
N ALA A 209 31.10 12.53 6.01
CA ALA A 209 32.25 12.62 6.93
C ALA A 209 32.40 11.45 7.93
N THR A 210 31.67 10.35 7.70
CA THR A 210 31.54 9.18 8.58
C THR A 210 31.24 7.96 7.73
N ASN A 211 31.62 6.76 8.19
CA ASN A 211 31.25 5.54 7.49
C ASN A 211 29.73 5.30 7.60
N SER A 212 29.07 5.03 6.47
CA SER A 212 27.64 4.72 6.42
C SER A 212 27.32 3.51 7.30
N SER A 213 26.49 3.71 8.31
CA SER A 213 26.27 2.76 9.39
C SER A 213 24.83 2.88 9.91
N GLN A 214 23.91 2.14 9.28
CA GLN A 214 22.48 2.21 9.58
C GLN A 214 22.13 1.85 11.04
N ALA A 215 22.92 1.00 11.70
CA ALA A 215 22.75 0.67 13.12
C ALA A 215 23.08 1.86 14.05
N ILE A 216 24.19 2.55 13.80
CA ILE A 216 24.59 3.75 14.57
C ILE A 216 23.60 4.89 14.30
N ALA A 217 23.23 5.07 13.03
CA ALA A 217 22.19 6.02 12.65
C ALA A 217 20.86 5.76 13.37
N LEU A 218 20.43 4.50 13.46
CA LEU A 218 19.22 4.11 14.18
C LEU A 218 19.30 4.49 15.67
N ILE A 219 20.43 4.22 16.33
CA ILE A 219 20.65 4.58 17.74
C ILE A 219 20.48 6.09 17.95
N TYR A 220 21.19 6.91 17.16
CA TYR A 220 21.06 8.36 17.26
C TYR A 220 19.66 8.88 16.90
N TYR A 221 18.98 8.30 15.91
CA TYR A 221 17.57 8.61 15.63
C TYR A 221 16.66 8.26 16.81
N THR A 222 16.91 7.16 17.54
CA THR A 222 16.13 6.82 18.73
C THR A 222 16.33 7.80 19.88
N PHE A 223 17.56 8.24 20.16
CA PHE A 223 17.80 9.26 21.18
C PHE A 223 17.17 10.61 20.80
N ALA A 224 17.38 11.09 19.57
CA ALA A 224 16.78 12.33 19.08
C ALA A 224 15.24 12.29 19.11
N ALA A 225 14.63 11.15 18.75
CA ALA A 225 13.17 11.00 18.77
C ALA A 225 12.58 10.90 20.19
N LEU A 226 13.32 10.32 21.14
CA LEU A 226 12.97 10.32 22.57
C LEU A 226 13.09 11.71 23.17
N GLY A 227 14.15 12.45 22.82
CA GLY A 227 14.34 13.87 23.16
C GLY A 227 13.35 14.81 22.46
N GLY A 228 12.50 14.29 21.57
CA GLY A 228 11.39 15.04 21.02
C GLY A 228 11.66 15.73 19.67
N GLU A 229 12.66 15.34 18.88
CA GLU A 229 12.82 15.91 17.54
C GLU A 229 11.76 15.38 16.55
N PRO A 230 10.95 16.24 15.91
CA PRO A 230 9.90 15.80 14.99
C PRO A 230 10.48 15.10 13.75
N LEU A 231 11.62 15.57 13.24
CA LEU A 231 12.31 14.96 12.10
C LEU A 231 12.80 13.53 12.42
N ALA A 232 13.33 13.31 13.64
CA ALA A 232 13.74 11.99 14.09
C ALA A 232 12.54 11.05 14.30
N GLN A 233 11.45 11.57 14.88
CA GLN A 233 10.20 10.82 15.04
C GLN A 233 9.60 10.41 13.68
N MET A 234 9.56 11.32 12.70
CA MET A 234 9.16 10.96 11.32
C MET A 234 10.08 9.91 10.70
N ALA A 235 11.40 10.02 10.89
CA ALA A 235 12.36 9.07 10.34
C ALA A 235 12.17 7.66 10.92
N LEU A 236 11.93 7.53 12.23
CA LEU A 236 11.62 6.24 12.87
C LEU A 236 10.23 5.73 12.46
N GLY A 237 9.22 6.59 12.44
CA GLY A 237 7.89 6.25 11.95
C GLY A 237 7.93 5.67 10.54
N TYR A 238 8.71 6.31 9.65
CA TYR A 238 8.96 5.80 8.31
C TYR A 238 9.67 4.45 8.32
N ARG A 239 10.79 4.30 9.06
CA ARG A 239 11.55 3.04 9.14
C ARG A 239 10.70 1.88 9.66
N PHE A 240 9.89 2.07 10.70
CA PHE A 240 8.95 1.06 11.20
C PHE A 240 7.80 0.76 10.23
N SER A 241 7.31 1.75 9.47
CA SER A 241 6.25 1.54 8.48
C SER A 241 6.73 0.79 7.23
N SER A 242 8.00 0.95 6.86
CA SER A 242 8.63 0.41 5.64
C SER A 242 9.46 -0.85 5.87
N GLY A 243 9.92 -1.11 7.10
CA GLY A 243 10.79 -2.24 7.44
C GLY A 243 12.28 -2.00 7.18
N ILE A 244 12.75 -0.75 7.17
CA ILE A 244 14.15 -0.41 6.87
C ILE A 244 15.03 -0.58 8.11
N ASN A 245 15.85 -1.64 8.13
CA ASN A 245 16.72 -2.06 9.24
C ASN A 245 15.99 -2.41 10.55
N LEU A 246 14.68 -2.51 10.50
CA LEU A 246 13.77 -2.80 11.61
C LEU A 246 12.65 -3.72 11.11
N PRO A 247 12.06 -4.58 11.95
CA PRO A 247 10.84 -5.30 11.57
C PRO A 247 9.70 -4.30 11.30
N GLN A 248 8.89 -4.60 10.28
CA GLN A 248 7.74 -3.77 9.92
C GLN A 248 6.66 -3.89 11.02
N VAL A 249 6.48 -2.83 11.82
CA VAL A 249 5.56 -2.81 12.97
C VAL A 249 4.70 -1.55 12.87
N CYS A 250 3.40 -1.72 12.64
CA CYS A 250 2.49 -0.59 12.44
C CYS A 250 2.23 0.22 13.71
N GLU A 251 2.22 -0.40 14.89
CA GLU A 251 1.92 0.31 16.15
C GLU A 251 3.04 1.27 16.56
N SER A 252 4.32 0.87 16.43
CA SER A 252 5.44 1.79 16.68
C SER A 252 5.49 2.90 15.62
N ALA A 253 5.22 2.59 14.35
CA ALA A 253 5.07 3.63 13.33
C ALA A 253 3.96 4.63 13.68
N LEU A 254 2.82 4.14 14.19
CA LEU A 254 1.69 4.96 14.62
C LEU A 254 2.06 5.86 15.80
N THR A 255 2.76 5.36 16.83
CA THR A 255 3.13 6.17 18.00
C THR A 255 4.07 7.33 17.63
N TYR A 256 5.04 7.11 16.74
CA TYR A 256 5.92 8.18 16.27
C TYR A 256 5.21 9.18 15.35
N TYR A 257 4.44 8.71 14.35
CA TYR A 257 3.72 9.61 13.46
C TYR A 257 2.62 10.41 14.17
N ARG A 258 1.96 9.83 15.18
CA ARG A 258 0.99 10.54 16.01
C ARG A 258 1.64 11.72 16.74
N LYS A 259 2.75 11.52 17.47
CA LYS A 259 3.48 12.62 18.15
C LYS A 259 3.83 13.79 17.23
N VAL A 260 4.18 13.49 15.98
CA VAL A 260 4.46 14.53 14.98
C VAL A 260 3.17 15.19 14.50
N ALA A 261 2.14 14.41 14.22
CA ALA A 261 0.85 14.92 13.75
C ALA A 261 0.12 15.78 14.81
N ASP A 262 0.21 15.42 16.09
CA ASP A 262 -0.30 16.19 17.23
C ASP A 262 0.32 17.61 17.20
N ARG A 263 1.65 17.72 17.02
CA ARG A 263 2.35 19.01 16.89
C ARG A 263 1.99 19.79 15.63
N VAL A 264 1.78 19.11 14.50
CA VAL A 264 1.31 19.80 13.28
C VAL A 264 -0.06 20.41 13.54
N ALA A 265 -0.98 19.65 14.17
CA ALA A 265 -2.30 20.12 14.55
C ALA A 265 -2.26 21.29 15.56
N GLU A 266 -1.31 21.31 16.50
CA GLU A 266 -1.07 22.47 17.39
C GLU A 266 -0.56 23.71 16.64
N THR A 267 0.31 23.54 15.63
CA THR A 267 0.89 24.67 14.88
C THR A 267 -0.02 25.28 13.82
N THR A 268 -1.00 24.52 13.31
CA THR A 268 -2.00 25.04 12.38
C THR A 268 -3.11 25.73 13.16
N SER A 269 -3.31 27.03 12.96
CA SER A 269 -4.39 27.74 13.65
C SER A 269 -5.77 27.24 13.24
N PHE A 270 -6.77 27.53 14.07
CA PHE A 270 -8.15 27.50 13.61
C PHE A 270 -8.29 28.40 12.36
N GLY A 271 -9.29 28.12 11.52
CA GLY A 271 -9.62 28.92 10.36
C GLY A 271 -8.70 28.59 9.19
N LEU A 272 -7.39 28.79 9.33
CA LEU A 272 -6.40 28.67 8.26
C LEU A 272 -6.06 27.21 7.90
N SER A 273 -7.06 26.40 7.52
CA SER A 273 -6.89 25.05 6.95
C SER A 273 -6.36 25.10 5.50
N THR A 274 -5.19 25.72 5.33
CA THR A 274 -4.50 25.77 4.06
C THR A 274 -4.10 24.36 3.65
N ALA A 275 -4.46 23.98 2.43
CA ALA A 275 -3.98 22.76 1.81
C ALA A 275 -2.50 22.96 1.44
N VAL A 276 -1.61 22.94 2.45
CA VAL A 276 -0.17 22.78 2.26
C VAL A 276 0.00 21.55 1.37
N GLN A 277 0.46 21.78 0.14
CA GLN A 277 0.59 20.72 -0.82
C GLN A 277 1.73 19.79 -0.38
N ARG A 278 1.50 18.49 -0.51
CA ARG A 278 2.56 17.51 -0.31
C ARG A 278 3.56 17.66 -1.44
N LEU A 279 4.72 18.23 -1.15
CA LEU A 279 5.81 18.31 -2.13
C LEU A 279 6.34 16.90 -2.46
N ARG A 280 6.49 16.58 -3.75
CA ARG A 280 7.12 15.34 -4.23
C ARG A 280 8.24 15.67 -5.22
N LEU A 281 9.48 15.63 -4.74
CA LEU A 281 10.69 15.99 -5.49
C LEU A 281 10.97 15.17 -6.78
N THR A 282 10.17 14.14 -7.10
CA THR A 282 10.56 13.10 -8.09
C THR A 282 9.45 12.68 -9.07
N GLU A 283 8.33 13.40 -9.11
CA GLU A 283 7.21 13.11 -10.03
C GLU A 283 6.81 14.33 -10.88
N ASP A 284 6.93 15.56 -10.36
CA ASP A 284 6.35 16.76 -11.01
C ASP A 284 7.29 17.52 -11.97
N ALA A 285 8.57 17.13 -12.07
CA ALA A 285 9.58 17.90 -12.82
C ALA A 285 9.62 17.62 -14.35
N GLU A 286 9.02 16.52 -14.81
CA GLU A 286 9.08 16.09 -16.22
C GLU A 286 7.70 15.85 -16.87
N ASP A 287 6.59 16.02 -16.12
CA ASP A 287 5.23 15.71 -16.57
C ASP A 287 4.35 16.98 -16.71
N PRO A 288 4.60 17.88 -17.69
CA PRO A 288 3.80 19.09 -17.92
C PRO A 288 2.35 18.79 -18.36
N SER A 289 2.02 17.52 -18.61
CA SER A 289 0.65 17.06 -18.91
C SER A 289 -0.23 16.89 -17.66
N SER A 290 0.40 16.80 -16.47
CA SER A 290 -0.32 16.89 -15.21
C SER A 290 -0.57 18.36 -14.88
N GLY A 291 -1.84 18.79 -14.91
CA GLY A 291 -2.27 20.18 -14.70
C GLY A 291 -2.08 20.73 -13.27
N THR A 292 -1.09 20.24 -12.54
CA THR A 292 -0.68 20.65 -11.20
C THR A 292 0.81 20.94 -11.19
N SER A 293 1.23 22.04 -11.81
CA SER A 293 2.50 22.66 -11.44
C SER A 293 2.42 23.05 -9.96
N THR A 294 3.25 22.41 -9.14
CA THR A 294 3.29 22.60 -7.67
C THR A 294 3.92 23.93 -7.27
N LEU A 295 4.58 24.60 -8.24
CA LEU A 295 5.14 25.95 -8.17
C LEU A 295 4.47 26.84 -9.21
N MET A 296 4.21 28.10 -8.86
CA MET A 296 3.84 29.13 -9.83
C MET A 296 5.11 29.64 -10.51
N GLU A 297 5.19 29.54 -11.83
CA GLU A 297 6.21 30.25 -12.59
C GLU A 297 6.13 31.76 -12.32
N GLU A 298 7.29 32.44 -12.24
CA GLU A 298 7.33 33.86 -11.97
C GLU A 298 6.55 34.68 -13.01
N ASN A 299 6.67 34.30 -14.29
CA ASN A 299 5.91 34.89 -15.41
C ASN A 299 4.39 34.81 -15.18
N LEU A 300 3.89 33.70 -14.63
CA LEU A 300 2.48 33.51 -14.34
C LEU A 300 2.05 34.33 -13.11
N LEU A 301 2.90 34.45 -12.09
CA LEU A 301 2.65 35.34 -10.95
C LEU A 301 2.61 36.82 -11.38
N GLN A 302 3.53 37.26 -12.24
CA GLN A 302 3.53 38.60 -12.83
C GLN A 302 2.27 38.86 -13.67
N TYR A 303 1.81 37.86 -14.43
CA TYR A 303 0.54 37.94 -15.17
C TYR A 303 -0.68 38.11 -14.23
N TYR A 304 -0.76 37.35 -13.14
CA TYR A 304 -1.83 37.51 -12.16
C TYR A 304 -1.80 38.89 -11.46
N LYS A 305 -0.61 39.43 -11.14
CA LYS A 305 -0.46 40.81 -10.62
C LYS A 305 -1.04 41.83 -11.59
N PHE A 306 -0.64 41.76 -12.86
CA PHE A 306 -1.14 42.64 -13.91
C PHE A 306 -2.67 42.56 -14.10
N LEU A 307 -3.29 41.39 -13.94
CA LEU A 307 -4.75 41.26 -13.94
C LEU A 307 -5.40 41.91 -12.72
N ALA A 308 -4.83 41.70 -11.52
CA ALA A 308 -5.34 42.27 -10.29
C ALA A 308 -5.23 43.80 -10.24
N ASP A 309 -4.13 44.35 -10.77
CA ASP A 309 -3.88 45.79 -10.89
C ASP A 309 -4.80 46.44 -11.93
N LYS A 310 -5.23 45.68 -12.95
CA LYS A 310 -6.31 46.07 -13.88
C LYS A 310 -7.72 46.00 -13.29
N GLY A 311 -7.87 45.54 -12.05
CA GLY A 311 -9.15 45.43 -11.38
C GLY A 311 -9.88 44.09 -11.58
N ASP A 312 -9.22 43.03 -12.05
CA ASP A 312 -9.85 41.70 -12.02
C ASP A 312 -9.98 41.20 -10.57
N VAL A 313 -11.22 41.24 -10.08
CA VAL A 313 -11.62 40.77 -8.75
C VAL A 313 -11.28 39.28 -8.53
N GLY A 314 -11.28 38.48 -9.60
CA GLY A 314 -10.86 37.07 -9.54
C GLY A 314 -9.38 36.91 -9.21
N ALA A 315 -8.51 37.57 -9.99
CA ALA A 315 -7.07 37.64 -9.74
C ALA A 315 -6.73 38.26 -8.39
N GLN A 316 -7.43 39.33 -7.95
CA GLN A 316 -7.23 39.94 -6.63
C GLN A 316 -7.49 38.94 -5.49
N VAL A 317 -8.61 38.20 -5.52
CA VAL A 317 -8.89 37.16 -4.52
C VAL A 317 -7.86 36.03 -4.58
N GLY A 318 -7.47 35.59 -5.78
CA GLY A 318 -6.47 34.54 -5.99
C GLY A 318 -5.09 34.92 -5.45
N LEU A 319 -4.60 36.13 -5.74
CA LEU A 319 -3.34 36.65 -5.19
C LEU A 319 -3.42 36.86 -3.69
N GLY A 320 -4.52 37.44 -3.18
CA GLY A 320 -4.74 37.59 -1.75
C GLY A 320 -4.62 36.25 -1.02
N GLN A 321 -5.20 35.19 -1.59
CA GLN A 321 -5.08 33.84 -1.06
C GLN A 321 -3.65 33.28 -1.19
N LEU A 322 -2.94 33.51 -2.30
CA LEU A 322 -1.54 33.06 -2.43
C LEU A 322 -0.63 33.73 -1.38
N TYR A 323 -0.74 35.05 -1.21
CA TYR A 323 0.04 35.81 -0.23
C TYR A 323 -0.32 35.51 1.22
N LEU A 324 -1.59 35.26 1.53
CA LEU A 324 -2.03 34.87 2.88
C LEU A 324 -1.46 33.49 3.29
N THR A 325 -1.19 32.63 2.31
CA THR A 325 -0.93 31.21 2.57
C THR A 325 0.49 30.75 2.25
N GLY A 326 1.30 31.58 1.57
CA GLY A 326 2.62 31.18 1.07
C GLY A 326 2.55 30.09 -0.02
N GLY A 327 1.44 30.03 -0.75
CA GLY A 327 1.11 28.92 -1.64
C GLY A 327 1.94 28.89 -2.92
N ARG A 328 2.28 27.67 -3.40
CA ARG A 328 2.95 27.42 -4.69
C ARG A 328 4.28 28.17 -4.89
N GLY A 329 5.05 28.37 -3.82
CA GLY A 329 6.34 29.08 -3.86
C GLY A 329 6.24 30.61 -3.83
N VAL A 330 5.03 31.18 -3.74
CA VAL A 330 4.87 32.61 -3.44
C VAL A 330 5.19 32.85 -1.96
N GLU A 331 6.02 33.84 -1.66
CA GLU A 331 6.34 34.19 -0.27
C GLU A 331 5.10 34.72 0.48
N LEU A 332 4.99 34.38 1.76
CA LEU A 332 3.89 34.81 2.61
C LEU A 332 3.99 36.31 2.92
N ASN A 333 2.93 37.07 2.63
CA ASN A 333 2.91 38.52 2.80
C ASN A 333 1.51 39.02 3.21
N TYR A 334 1.33 39.27 4.50
CA TYR A 334 0.03 39.68 5.05
C TYR A 334 -0.42 41.09 4.59
N ASP A 335 0.51 42.00 4.28
CA ASP A 335 0.19 43.34 3.78
C ASP A 335 -0.44 43.30 2.38
N LEU A 336 0.22 42.60 1.44
CA LEU A 336 -0.30 42.41 0.09
C LEU A 336 -1.58 41.57 0.10
N ALA A 337 -1.67 40.56 0.97
CA ALA A 337 -2.90 39.79 1.14
C ALA A 337 -4.08 40.69 1.57
N ARG A 338 -3.89 41.49 2.63
CA ARG A 338 -4.90 42.46 3.10
C ARG A 338 -5.26 43.45 2.00
N HIS A 339 -4.29 44.00 1.29
CA HIS A 339 -4.50 44.97 0.22
C HIS A 339 -5.38 44.41 -0.92
N TYR A 340 -5.01 43.25 -1.48
CA TYR A 340 -5.78 42.66 -2.58
C TYR A 340 -7.17 42.18 -2.14
N PHE A 341 -7.32 41.64 -0.92
CA PHE A 341 -8.65 41.31 -0.40
C PHE A 341 -9.49 42.57 -0.10
N PHE A 342 -8.89 43.68 0.33
CA PHE A 342 -9.60 44.93 0.55
C PHE A 342 -10.14 45.50 -0.77
N LEU A 343 -9.28 45.61 -1.80
CA LEU A 343 -9.71 46.03 -3.15
C LEU A 343 -10.84 45.15 -3.71
N ALA A 344 -10.72 43.83 -3.59
CA ALA A 344 -11.75 42.90 -4.05
C ALA A 344 -13.05 43.01 -3.24
N ALA A 345 -12.98 43.28 -1.94
CA ALA A 345 -14.15 43.47 -1.09
C ALA A 345 -14.88 44.78 -1.38
N ASP A 346 -14.16 45.87 -1.66
CA ASP A 346 -14.72 47.15 -2.10
C ASP A 346 -15.37 47.03 -3.49
N ALA A 347 -14.77 46.25 -4.39
CA ALA A 347 -15.41 45.81 -5.65
C ALA A 347 -16.61 44.86 -5.44
N GLY A 348 -16.96 44.53 -4.20
CA GLY A 348 -18.17 43.80 -3.83
C GLY A 348 -18.02 42.28 -3.64
N SER A 349 -16.81 41.73 -3.79
CA SER A 349 -16.52 40.30 -3.73
C SER A 349 -16.86 39.67 -2.38
N THR A 350 -17.76 38.69 -2.41
CA THR A 350 -18.15 37.92 -1.22
C THR A 350 -17.01 37.07 -0.68
N ASN A 351 -16.16 36.52 -1.55
CA ASN A 351 -15.01 35.71 -1.17
C ASN A 351 -13.98 36.57 -0.44
N ALA A 352 -13.68 37.76 -0.96
CA ALA A 352 -12.78 38.70 -0.33
C ALA A 352 -13.28 39.13 1.06
N MET A 353 -14.57 39.45 1.19
CA MET A 353 -15.20 39.72 2.50
C MET A 353 -15.06 38.53 3.46
N GLY A 354 -15.22 37.29 2.99
CA GLY A 354 -15.02 36.08 3.80
C GLY A 354 -13.57 35.91 4.25
N PHE A 355 -12.59 36.15 3.36
CA PHE A 355 -11.17 36.08 3.72
C PHE A 355 -10.72 37.21 4.64
N LEU A 356 -11.23 38.45 4.47
CA LEU A 356 -10.98 39.54 5.43
C LEU A 356 -11.56 39.20 6.80
N GLY A 357 -12.80 38.70 6.87
CA GLY A 357 -13.39 38.27 8.14
C GLY A 357 -12.54 37.22 8.85
N LYS A 358 -11.96 36.29 8.08
CA LYS A 358 -11.02 35.27 8.56
C LYS A 358 -9.69 35.85 9.03
N MET A 359 -9.10 36.81 8.31
CA MET A 359 -7.88 37.51 8.74
C MET A 359 -8.06 38.31 10.05
N TYR A 360 -9.25 38.88 10.29
CA TYR A 360 -9.58 39.54 11.55
C TYR A 360 -9.98 38.57 12.67
N LEU A 361 -10.46 37.36 12.36
CA LEU A 361 -10.78 36.34 13.37
C LEU A 361 -9.53 35.61 13.85
N ASP A 362 -8.67 35.19 12.92
CA ASP A 362 -7.45 34.44 13.24
C ASP A 362 -6.35 35.36 13.82
N GLY A 363 -6.31 36.62 13.35
CA GLY A 363 -5.28 37.60 13.72
C GLY A 363 -3.98 37.41 12.94
N THR A 364 -3.50 38.46 12.28
CA THR A 364 -2.20 38.51 11.61
C THR A 364 -1.38 39.71 12.13
N PRO A 365 -0.06 39.77 11.89
CA PRO A 365 0.76 40.94 12.26
C PRO A 365 0.25 42.28 11.68
N VAL A 366 -0.55 42.23 10.61
CA VAL A 366 -1.09 43.40 9.89
C VAL A 366 -2.56 43.66 10.22
N THR A 367 -3.30 42.63 10.64
CA THR A 367 -4.71 42.69 11.05
C THR A 367 -4.84 42.06 12.44
N PRO A 368 -4.77 42.82 13.54
CA PRO A 368 -4.96 42.27 14.88
C PRO A 368 -6.34 41.58 15.00
N ALA A 369 -6.45 40.66 15.96
CA ALA A 369 -7.65 39.85 16.14
C ALA A 369 -8.82 40.71 16.67
N ASP A 370 -9.78 41.01 15.78
CA ASP A 370 -10.92 41.89 16.02
C ASP A 370 -12.23 41.14 15.71
N ASN A 371 -12.76 40.42 16.72
CA ASN A 371 -13.98 39.61 16.56
C ASN A 371 -15.19 40.41 16.04
N LEU A 372 -15.31 41.70 16.38
CA LEU A 372 -16.43 42.54 15.94
C LEU A 372 -16.35 42.91 14.46
N THR A 373 -15.15 43.18 13.92
CA THR A 373 -14.97 43.48 12.49
C THR A 373 -15.10 42.19 11.67
N ALA A 374 -14.55 41.08 12.18
CA ALA A 374 -14.74 39.74 11.62
C ALA A 374 -16.23 39.40 11.46
N PHE A 375 -17.05 39.59 12.51
CA PHE A 375 -18.49 39.37 12.46
C PHE A 375 -19.18 40.19 11.36
N GLN A 376 -18.84 41.48 11.22
CA GLN A 376 -19.42 42.35 10.19
C GLN A 376 -19.08 41.87 8.78
N TYR A 377 -17.82 41.49 8.51
CA TYR A 377 -17.40 40.98 7.21
C TYR A 377 -18.01 39.61 6.89
N PHE A 378 -18.03 38.67 7.85
CA PHE A 378 -18.68 37.38 7.68
C PHE A 378 -20.18 37.50 7.46
N LYS A 379 -20.88 38.37 8.21
CA LYS A 379 -22.30 38.64 8.01
C LYS A 379 -22.58 39.20 6.61
N ARG A 380 -21.85 40.24 6.17
CA ARG A 380 -21.98 40.79 4.80
C ARG A 380 -21.72 39.76 3.70
N SER A 381 -20.81 38.80 3.94
CA SER A 381 -20.52 37.70 3.02
C SER A 381 -21.61 36.60 3.03
N ALA A 382 -22.12 36.25 4.22
CA ALA A 382 -23.15 35.24 4.43
C ALA A 382 -24.55 35.69 3.96
N ASP A 383 -24.90 36.96 4.15
CA ASP A 383 -26.15 37.57 3.67
C ASP A 383 -26.23 37.54 2.13
N LYS A 384 -25.08 37.61 1.45
CA LYS A 384 -24.93 37.39 0.00
C LYS A 384 -24.82 35.91 -0.40
N GLY A 385 -25.05 34.98 0.53
CA GLY A 385 -25.12 33.54 0.28
C GLY A 385 -23.78 32.80 0.18
N ASN A 386 -22.65 33.43 0.52
CA ASN A 386 -21.34 32.81 0.30
C ASN A 386 -20.98 31.73 1.35
N ALA A 387 -20.56 30.57 0.87
CA ALA A 387 -19.98 29.47 1.64
C ALA A 387 -18.96 29.92 2.71
N ILE A 388 -17.95 30.73 2.35
CA ILE A 388 -16.89 31.15 3.30
C ILE A 388 -17.48 32.05 4.40
N GLY A 389 -18.37 32.97 4.01
CA GLY A 389 -19.10 33.83 4.95
C GLY A 389 -19.93 33.02 5.94
N GLN A 390 -20.71 32.07 5.43
CA GLN A 390 -21.55 31.17 6.22
C GLN A 390 -20.74 30.27 7.16
N SER A 391 -19.56 29.77 6.73
CA SER A 391 -18.71 28.95 7.62
C SER A 391 -18.11 29.75 8.75
N GLY A 392 -17.59 30.95 8.47
CA GLY A 392 -17.02 31.83 9.49
C GLY A 392 -18.08 32.27 10.50
N LEU A 393 -19.24 32.74 10.01
CA LEU A 393 -20.36 33.13 10.86
C LEU A 393 -20.90 31.96 11.69
N GLY A 394 -21.05 30.78 11.08
CA GLY A 394 -21.47 29.56 11.78
C GLY A 394 -20.49 29.13 12.87
N TYR A 395 -19.18 29.28 12.64
CA TYR A 395 -18.17 29.04 13.66
C TYR A 395 -18.20 30.07 14.80
N MET A 396 -18.44 31.36 14.51
CA MET A 396 -18.56 32.37 15.56
C MET A 396 -19.72 32.09 16.53
N TYR A 397 -20.86 31.60 16.01
CA TYR A 397 -21.98 31.11 16.84
C TYR A 397 -21.68 29.78 17.58
N LEU A 398 -20.74 28.96 17.09
CA LEU A 398 -20.33 27.71 17.74
C LEU A 398 -19.39 27.97 18.93
N SER A 399 -18.46 28.92 18.76
CA SER A 399 -17.38 29.19 19.72
C SER A 399 -17.56 30.44 20.59
N GLY A 400 -18.56 31.28 20.31
CA GLY A 400 -18.90 32.45 21.14
C GLY A 400 -18.02 33.67 20.88
N LEU A 401 -17.42 33.74 19.68
CA LEU A 401 -16.47 34.80 19.33
C LEU A 401 -17.23 36.05 18.88
N GLY A 402 -17.34 37.05 19.77
CA GLY A 402 -18.02 38.32 19.49
C GLY A 402 -19.55 38.24 19.39
N VAL A 403 -20.13 37.06 19.61
CA VAL A 403 -21.58 36.77 19.59
C VAL A 403 -21.86 35.68 20.64
N GLU A 404 -23.08 35.61 21.17
CA GLU A 404 -23.48 34.52 22.06
C GLU A 404 -23.52 33.15 21.35
N ASN A 405 -23.27 32.08 22.11
CA ASN A 405 -23.32 30.71 21.61
C ASN A 405 -24.73 30.32 21.16
N ASP A 406 -24.88 29.92 19.89
CA ASP A 406 -26.12 29.42 19.33
C ASP A 406 -25.84 28.25 18.37
N PHE A 407 -25.86 27.05 18.93
CA PHE A 407 -25.54 25.84 18.17
C PHE A 407 -26.55 25.52 17.05
N ASP A 408 -27.81 25.96 17.18
CA ASP A 408 -28.85 25.75 16.16
C ASP A 408 -28.62 26.64 14.94
N LYS A 409 -28.25 27.91 15.16
CA LYS A 409 -27.81 28.82 14.09
C LYS A 409 -26.49 28.35 13.49
N ALA A 410 -25.53 27.93 14.32
CA ALA A 410 -24.26 27.37 13.87
C ALA A 410 -24.48 26.16 12.94
N TYR A 411 -25.27 25.18 13.37
CA TYR A 411 -25.58 23.99 12.58
C TYR A 411 -26.19 24.34 11.21
N LYS A 412 -27.18 25.25 11.16
CA LYS A 412 -27.83 25.68 9.91
C LYS A 412 -26.88 26.39 8.95
N LEU A 413 -26.02 27.27 9.46
CA LEU A 413 -25.03 28.01 8.65
C LEU A 413 -23.91 27.08 8.16
N LEU A 414 -23.41 26.19 9.02
CA LEU A 414 -22.39 25.21 8.68
C LEU A 414 -22.91 24.15 7.71
N SER A 415 -24.16 23.67 7.84
CA SER A 415 -24.77 22.74 6.88
C SER A 415 -24.92 23.36 5.49
N ALA A 416 -25.45 24.59 5.40
CA ALA A 416 -25.57 25.30 4.13
C ALA A 416 -24.22 25.54 3.44
N SER A 417 -23.17 25.82 4.22
CA SER A 417 -21.80 26.00 3.72
C SER A 417 -21.13 24.67 3.31
N ALA A 418 -21.36 23.60 4.07
CA ALA A 418 -20.80 22.27 3.78
C ALA A 418 -21.42 21.63 2.53
N GLU A 419 -22.70 21.89 2.26
CA GLU A 419 -23.40 21.49 1.02
C GLU A 419 -22.82 22.19 -0.22
N GLN A 420 -22.34 23.43 -0.08
CA GLN A 420 -21.58 24.15 -1.11
C GLN A 420 -20.13 23.64 -1.27
N GLY A 421 -19.72 22.61 -0.53
CA GLY A 421 -18.41 22.00 -0.63
C GLY A 421 -17.31 22.65 0.23
N ASN A 422 -17.66 23.56 1.15
CA ASN A 422 -16.66 24.26 1.95
C ASN A 422 -15.99 23.34 2.98
N VAL A 423 -14.67 23.28 2.90
CA VAL A 423 -13.79 22.42 3.71
C VAL A 423 -13.87 22.76 5.19
N ASP A 424 -13.83 24.05 5.54
CA ASP A 424 -13.85 24.51 6.93
C ASP A 424 -15.19 24.14 7.59
N ALA A 425 -16.31 24.28 6.87
CA ALA A 425 -17.64 23.92 7.36
C ALA A 425 -17.85 22.41 7.50
N GLN A 426 -17.40 21.62 6.52
CA GLN A 426 -17.41 20.16 6.62
C GLN A 426 -16.61 19.69 7.84
N LEU A 427 -15.46 20.32 8.11
CA LEU A 427 -14.66 20.01 9.29
C LEU A 427 -15.37 20.35 10.60
N GLN A 428 -16.02 21.52 10.70
CA GLN A 428 -16.79 21.89 11.89
C GLN A 428 -17.97 20.95 12.13
N LEU A 429 -18.74 20.60 11.10
CA LEU A 429 -19.82 19.61 11.26
C LEU A 429 -19.27 18.26 11.72
N GLY A 430 -18.13 17.83 11.17
CA GLY A 430 -17.42 16.64 11.63
C GLY A 430 -17.11 16.69 13.12
N LEU A 431 -16.60 17.83 13.62
CA LEU A 431 -16.33 18.04 15.05
C LEU A 431 -17.62 18.11 15.89
N MET A 432 -18.69 18.74 15.41
CA MET A 432 -19.99 18.79 16.10
C MET A 432 -20.55 17.38 16.32
N PHE A 433 -20.56 16.53 15.29
CA PHE A 433 -20.99 15.14 15.40
C PHE A 433 -20.02 14.25 16.18
N TYR A 434 -18.73 14.59 16.23
CA TYR A 434 -17.70 13.84 16.97
C TYR A 434 -17.70 14.12 18.47
N HIS A 435 -18.06 15.35 18.88
CA HIS A 435 -18.10 15.76 20.29
C HIS A 435 -19.52 15.91 20.86
N GLY A 436 -20.57 15.83 20.04
CA GLY A 436 -21.96 16.05 20.47
C GLY A 436 -22.33 17.52 20.73
N LEU A 437 -21.69 18.47 20.02
CA LEU A 437 -21.92 19.91 20.22
C LEU A 437 -23.20 20.36 19.51
N GLY A 438 -24.29 20.53 20.28
CA GLY A 438 -25.61 20.98 19.78
C GLY A 438 -26.37 19.96 18.94
N VAL A 439 -25.75 18.84 18.60
CA VAL A 439 -26.34 17.72 17.87
C VAL A 439 -25.92 16.42 18.58
N ALA A 440 -26.74 15.38 18.51
CA ALA A 440 -26.39 14.08 19.09
C ALA A 440 -25.08 13.53 18.47
N GLU A 441 -24.26 12.90 19.32
CA GLU A 441 -23.00 12.27 18.94
C GLU A 441 -23.24 11.15 17.90
N ASP A 442 -22.64 11.28 16.71
CA ASP A 442 -22.73 10.29 15.64
C ASP A 442 -21.40 10.20 14.87
N PHE A 443 -20.56 9.26 15.30
CA PHE A 443 -19.29 8.95 14.64
C PHE A 443 -19.44 8.56 13.16
N SER A 444 -20.58 8.05 12.71
CA SER A 444 -20.77 7.70 11.30
C SER A 444 -20.95 8.93 10.42
N MET A 445 -21.67 9.93 10.92
CA MET A 445 -21.81 11.25 10.29
C MET A 445 -20.52 12.07 10.41
N ALA A 446 -19.85 12.07 11.57
CA ALA A 446 -18.55 12.70 11.74
C ALA A 446 -17.52 12.19 10.71
N LEU A 447 -17.44 10.86 10.55
CA LEU A 447 -16.54 10.23 9.58
C LEU A 447 -16.88 10.60 8.14
N LYS A 448 -18.17 10.69 7.77
CA LYS A 448 -18.59 11.15 6.44
C LYS A 448 -18.08 12.57 6.16
N TYR A 449 -18.25 13.50 7.11
CA TYR A 449 -17.83 14.88 6.95
C TYR A 449 -16.30 15.04 6.94
N PHE A 450 -15.57 14.35 7.83
CA PHE A 450 -14.11 14.34 7.78
C PHE A 450 -13.57 13.69 6.50
N GLN A 451 -14.24 12.66 5.94
CA GLN A 451 -13.84 12.11 4.64
C GLN A 451 -13.98 13.13 3.51
N LEU A 452 -15.08 13.90 3.46
CA LEU A 452 -15.25 14.97 2.47
C LEU A 452 -14.16 16.05 2.63
N ALA A 453 -13.92 16.55 3.85
CA ALA A 453 -12.88 17.53 4.13
C ALA A 453 -11.45 17.01 3.89
N SER A 454 -11.22 15.69 4.00
CA SER A 454 -9.91 15.09 3.68
C SER A 454 -9.67 15.00 2.16
N GLN A 455 -10.71 14.85 1.35
CA GLN A 455 -10.60 14.78 -0.11
C GLN A 455 -10.22 16.14 -0.72
N SER A 456 -10.64 17.23 -0.10
CA SER A 456 -10.20 18.60 -0.41
C SER A 456 -8.86 18.98 0.23
N GLY A 457 -8.22 18.07 0.98
CA GLY A 457 -6.85 18.21 1.46
C GLY A 457 -6.68 18.76 2.87
N SER A 458 -7.75 18.88 3.68
CA SER A 458 -7.65 19.41 5.05
C SER A 458 -6.79 18.54 5.97
N VAL A 459 -5.77 19.18 6.57
CA VAL A 459 -4.82 18.55 7.50
C VAL A 459 -5.54 18.05 8.76
N PHE A 460 -6.37 18.90 9.38
CA PHE A 460 -7.15 18.53 10.56
C PHE A 460 -8.18 17.41 10.28
N ALA A 461 -8.78 17.36 9.10
CA ALA A 461 -9.68 16.25 8.74
C ALA A 461 -8.92 14.92 8.66
N MET A 462 -7.73 14.92 8.05
CA MET A 462 -6.85 13.75 8.02
C MET A 462 -6.39 13.35 9.44
N TYR A 463 -6.07 14.31 10.30
CA TYR A 463 -5.72 14.06 11.71
C TYR A 463 -6.86 13.37 12.48
N ASN A 464 -8.09 13.90 12.38
CA ASN A 464 -9.26 13.32 13.03
C ASN A 464 -9.62 11.93 12.47
N LEU A 465 -9.51 11.70 11.16
CA LEU A 465 -9.63 10.36 10.57
C LEU A 465 -8.55 9.40 11.09
N GLY A 466 -7.31 9.89 11.24
CA GLY A 466 -6.21 9.16 11.87
C GLY A 466 -6.56 8.72 13.30
N GLN A 467 -7.10 9.63 14.12
CA GLN A 467 -7.58 9.31 15.46
C GLN A 467 -8.70 8.26 15.42
N MET A 468 -9.77 8.48 14.63
CA MET A 468 -10.90 7.55 14.51
C MET A 468 -10.46 6.14 14.08
N HIS A 469 -9.54 6.02 13.11
CA HIS A 469 -8.98 4.73 12.69
C HIS A 469 -8.01 4.11 13.71
N SER A 470 -7.31 4.92 14.51
CA SER A 470 -6.38 4.43 15.55
C SER A 470 -7.10 3.91 16.80
N LEU A 471 -8.25 4.49 17.15
CA LEU A 471 -9.08 4.11 18.30
C LEU A 471 -10.17 3.10 17.92
N GLY A 472 -10.71 3.18 16.69
CA GLY A 472 -11.85 2.39 16.24
C GLY A 472 -13.21 3.06 16.52
N LEU A 473 -13.28 4.39 16.44
CA LEU A 473 -14.51 5.18 16.60
C LEU A 473 -15.24 5.26 15.25
N GLY A 474 -16.51 4.86 15.19
CA GLY A 474 -17.32 4.80 13.95
C GLY A 474 -16.89 3.75 12.91
N VAL A 475 -15.64 3.29 12.96
CA VAL A 475 -15.04 2.28 12.06
C VAL A 475 -14.20 1.27 12.84
N LEU A 476 -13.95 0.10 12.25
CA LEU A 476 -13.03 -0.88 12.84
C LEU A 476 -11.60 -0.32 12.91
N ARG A 477 -10.96 -0.47 14.07
CA ARG A 477 -9.55 -0.07 14.32
C ARG A 477 -8.62 -0.65 13.25
N ASN A 478 -7.80 0.20 12.64
CA ASN A 478 -6.84 -0.20 11.60
C ASN A 478 -5.58 0.67 11.67
N CYS A 479 -4.48 0.09 12.16
CA CYS A 479 -3.21 0.80 12.32
C CYS A 479 -2.64 1.30 11.00
N HIS A 480 -2.77 0.56 9.89
CA HIS A 480 -2.16 0.95 8.61
C HIS A 480 -2.79 2.22 8.04
N THR A 481 -4.13 2.31 7.99
CA THR A 481 -4.80 3.53 7.51
C THR A 481 -4.59 4.70 8.47
N ALA A 482 -4.51 4.46 9.78
CA ALA A 482 -4.17 5.51 10.74
C ALA A 482 -2.75 6.06 10.53
N VAL A 483 -1.76 5.18 10.28
CA VAL A 483 -0.38 5.56 9.93
C VAL A 483 -0.35 6.35 8.62
N GLU A 484 -1.11 5.96 7.60
CA GLU A 484 -1.21 6.70 6.33
C GLU A 484 -1.78 8.12 6.54
N PHE A 485 -2.84 8.27 7.34
CA PHE A 485 -3.39 9.57 7.69
C PHE A 485 -2.41 10.44 8.50
N PHE A 486 -1.82 9.92 9.57
CA PHE A 486 -0.85 10.68 10.37
C PHE A 486 0.44 10.99 9.59
N LYS A 487 0.89 10.12 8.68
CA LYS A 487 1.98 10.41 7.74
C LYS A 487 1.61 11.56 6.81
N ASN A 488 0.40 11.58 6.24
CA ASN A 488 -0.06 12.68 5.37
C ASN A 488 -0.19 14.02 6.12
N VAL A 489 -0.48 13.99 7.43
CA VAL A 489 -0.44 15.17 8.30
C VAL A 489 1.00 15.61 8.56
N ALA A 490 1.87 14.67 8.92
CA ALA A 490 3.30 14.94 9.14
C ALA A 490 4.00 15.49 7.88
N GLU A 491 3.65 15.02 6.68
CA GLU A 491 4.18 15.57 5.41
C GLU A 491 3.81 17.05 5.16
N ARG A 492 2.91 17.64 5.96
CA ARG A 492 2.41 19.03 5.83
C ARG A 492 2.79 19.96 6.99
N GLY A 493 3.62 19.50 7.93
CA GLY A 493 4.17 20.36 8.97
C GLY A 493 5.20 21.37 8.44
N LYS A 494 5.56 22.37 9.26
CA LYS A 494 6.40 23.53 8.87
C LYS A 494 7.68 23.20 8.09
N TRP A 495 8.30 22.04 8.33
CA TRP A 495 9.46 21.55 7.57
C TRP A 495 9.19 21.38 6.05
N SER A 496 7.94 21.36 5.60
CA SER A 496 7.62 21.42 4.17
C SER A 496 8.12 22.71 3.50
N SER A 497 8.21 23.84 4.22
CA SER A 497 8.79 25.07 3.68
C SER A 497 10.29 24.91 3.44
N MET A 498 11.03 24.36 4.43
CA MET A 498 12.45 24.05 4.31
C MET A 498 12.74 23.10 3.14
N LEU A 499 11.89 22.08 2.93
CA LEU A 499 12.02 21.18 1.77
C LEU A 499 11.73 21.88 0.42
N MET A 500 10.83 22.86 0.41
CA MET A 500 10.52 23.69 -0.77
C MET A 500 11.66 24.66 -1.07
N GLU A 501 12.22 25.31 -0.05
CA GLU A 501 13.36 26.23 -0.19
C GLU A 501 14.61 25.49 -0.69
N ALA A 502 14.91 24.31 -0.14
CA ALA A 502 15.99 23.46 -0.63
C ALA A 502 15.78 22.98 -2.08
N TYR A 503 14.53 22.73 -2.49
CA TYR A 503 14.21 22.40 -3.89
C TYR A 503 14.42 23.59 -4.83
N ASN A 504 13.97 24.78 -4.44
CA ASN A 504 14.16 26.00 -5.22
C ASN A 504 15.65 26.34 -5.36
N ALA A 505 16.44 26.22 -4.29
CA ALA A 505 17.89 26.40 -4.34
C ALA A 505 18.58 25.40 -5.27
N TYR A 506 18.10 24.15 -5.32
CA TYR A 506 18.57 23.15 -6.29
C TYR A 506 18.17 23.50 -7.74
N GLN A 507 16.91 23.91 -7.99
CA GLN A 507 16.46 24.33 -9.32
C GLN A 507 17.22 25.55 -9.85
N ASN A 508 17.46 26.54 -8.99
CA ASN A 508 18.18 27.77 -9.32
C ASN A 508 19.69 27.56 -9.53
N GLY A 509 20.21 26.36 -9.25
CA GLY A 509 21.65 26.06 -9.30
C GLY A 509 22.45 26.77 -8.21
N GLU A 510 21.81 27.25 -7.14
CA GLU A 510 22.44 27.99 -6.04
C GLU A 510 23.33 27.10 -5.16
N VAL A 511 23.21 25.76 -5.29
CA VAL A 511 24.05 24.78 -4.58
C VAL A 511 25.43 24.66 -5.27
N PRO A 512 26.54 25.07 -4.62
CA PRO A 512 27.86 25.08 -5.24
C PRO A 512 28.49 23.67 -5.26
N PHE A 513 28.17 22.88 -6.28
CA PHE A 513 28.81 21.58 -6.52
C PHE A 513 30.23 21.77 -7.10
N GLN A 514 31.25 21.64 -6.26
CA GLN A 514 32.66 21.82 -6.68
C GLN A 514 33.23 20.60 -7.44
N ASN A 515 32.80 19.38 -7.09
CA ASN A 515 33.29 18.13 -7.69
C ASN A 515 32.14 17.32 -8.32
N GLU A 516 32.35 16.83 -9.55
CA GLU A 516 31.33 16.09 -10.30
C GLU A 516 31.03 14.71 -9.68
N ASP A 517 32.04 14.02 -9.15
CA ASP A 517 31.88 12.71 -8.52
C ASP A 517 31.10 12.76 -7.21
N GLU A 518 31.32 13.78 -6.37
CA GLU A 518 30.55 13.99 -5.15
C GLU A 518 29.07 14.26 -5.45
N ARG A 519 28.80 15.06 -6.49
CA ARG A 519 27.45 15.31 -6.98
C ARG A 519 26.80 14.01 -7.43
N ASN A 520 27.52 13.17 -8.18
CA ASN A 520 27.02 11.87 -8.65
C ASN A 520 26.77 10.89 -7.49
N GLN A 521 27.65 10.81 -6.48
CA GLN A 521 27.45 9.97 -5.29
C GLN A 521 26.21 10.40 -4.48
N ARG A 522 26.04 11.71 -4.24
CA ARG A 522 24.86 12.25 -3.56
C ARG A 522 23.58 11.99 -4.35
N ALA A 523 23.62 12.22 -5.68
CA ALA A 523 22.49 11.99 -6.56
C ALA A 523 22.07 10.51 -6.58
N LEU A 524 23.01 9.57 -6.68
CA LEU A 524 22.72 8.13 -6.63
C LEU A 524 21.97 7.74 -5.36
N LEU A 525 22.47 8.18 -4.20
CA LEU A 525 21.85 7.90 -2.90
C LEU A 525 20.43 8.49 -2.78
N LEU A 526 20.17 9.65 -3.40
CA LEU A 526 18.83 10.25 -3.47
C LEU A 526 17.92 9.48 -4.42
N TRP A 527 18.40 9.10 -5.61
CA TRP A 527 17.67 8.25 -6.55
C TRP A 527 17.33 6.90 -5.94
N ASP A 528 18.24 6.28 -5.21
CA ASP A 528 18.00 4.97 -4.59
C ASP A 528 16.98 5.03 -3.43
N ARG A 529 16.99 6.13 -2.67
CA ARG A 529 15.93 6.41 -1.69
C ARG A 529 14.56 6.64 -2.34
N ALA A 530 14.50 7.37 -3.46
CA ALA A 530 13.26 7.62 -4.19
C ALA A 530 12.75 6.38 -4.94
N ALA A 531 13.66 5.57 -5.47
CA ALA A 531 13.39 4.25 -6.04
C ALA A 531 12.71 3.34 -5.01
N ASN A 532 13.26 3.29 -3.79
CA ASN A 532 12.71 2.53 -2.67
C ASN A 532 11.38 3.08 -2.14
N GLN A 533 11.08 4.38 -2.34
CA GLN A 533 9.74 4.94 -2.12
C GLN A 533 8.71 4.56 -3.21
N GLY A 534 9.16 3.98 -4.33
CA GLY A 534 8.29 3.55 -5.42
C GLY A 534 8.22 4.50 -6.61
N SER A 535 9.13 5.48 -6.74
CA SER A 535 9.30 6.23 -8.00
C SER A 535 9.88 5.32 -9.08
N SER A 536 9.29 5.37 -10.27
CA SER A 536 9.71 4.54 -11.42
C SER A 536 10.86 5.20 -12.20
N PHE A 537 10.83 6.51 -12.30
CA PHE A 537 11.89 7.34 -12.87
C PHE A 537 13.16 7.22 -12.03
N ALA A 538 13.06 7.31 -10.71
CA ALA A 538 14.20 7.15 -9.82
C ALA A 538 14.87 5.77 -9.98
N ARG A 539 14.09 4.68 -10.15
CA ARG A 539 14.63 3.34 -10.43
C ARG A 539 15.39 3.26 -11.76
N VAL A 540 14.92 3.97 -12.78
CA VAL A 540 15.64 4.13 -14.05
C VAL A 540 16.95 4.88 -13.82
N LYS A 541 16.96 5.97 -13.04
CA LYS A 541 18.21 6.71 -12.73
C LYS A 541 19.20 5.92 -11.88
N VAL A 542 18.76 5.15 -10.89
CA VAL A 542 19.63 4.19 -10.19
C VAL A 542 20.29 3.24 -11.21
N ALA A 543 19.47 2.61 -12.07
CA ALA A 543 19.96 1.69 -13.07
C ALA A 543 20.92 2.34 -14.09
N ASP A 544 20.66 3.59 -14.52
CA ASP A 544 21.58 4.39 -15.34
C ASP A 544 22.94 4.56 -14.60
N TYR A 545 22.92 4.89 -13.32
CA TYR A 545 24.14 5.18 -12.56
C TYR A 545 25.00 3.92 -12.36
N HIS A 546 24.41 2.77 -12.05
CA HIS A 546 25.12 1.48 -12.01
C HIS A 546 25.61 1.05 -13.40
N TYR A 547 24.84 1.31 -14.47
CA TYR A 547 25.23 1.01 -15.85
C TYR A 547 26.41 1.87 -16.34
N TYR A 548 26.42 3.18 -16.02
CA TYR A 548 27.47 4.12 -16.45
C TYR A 548 28.64 4.25 -15.45
N GLY A 549 28.55 3.68 -14.25
CA GLY A 549 29.55 3.84 -13.20
C GLY A 549 29.59 5.27 -12.61
N LYS A 550 28.43 5.92 -12.47
CA LYS A 550 28.33 7.28 -11.91
C LYS A 550 28.19 7.20 -10.40
N GLY A 551 29.19 7.64 -9.65
CA GLY A 551 29.19 7.60 -8.18
C GLY A 551 29.32 6.19 -7.55
N THR A 552 29.33 5.14 -8.36
CA THR A 552 29.62 3.74 -8.01
C THR A 552 30.46 3.09 -9.09
N PRO A 553 31.18 1.99 -8.83
CA PRO A 553 31.72 1.15 -9.90
C PRO A 553 30.60 0.64 -10.81
N VAL A 554 30.94 0.27 -12.05
CA VAL A 554 29.99 -0.26 -13.03
C VAL A 554 29.47 -1.62 -12.58
N ASP A 555 28.15 -1.74 -12.37
CA ASP A 555 27.47 -2.99 -12.06
C ASP A 555 26.26 -3.18 -12.98
N TYR A 556 26.39 -4.10 -13.94
CA TYR A 556 25.33 -4.39 -14.89
C TYR A 556 24.24 -5.31 -14.34
N GLU A 557 24.50 -6.11 -13.29
CA GLU A 557 23.50 -7.00 -12.70
C GLU A 557 22.51 -6.20 -11.83
N GLU A 558 23.01 -5.23 -11.05
CA GLU A 558 22.20 -4.33 -10.25
C GLU A 558 21.41 -3.33 -11.11
N ALA A 559 22.00 -2.84 -12.20
CA ALA A 559 21.28 -2.06 -13.22
C ALA A 559 20.10 -2.85 -13.81
N VAL A 560 20.34 -4.10 -14.21
CA VAL A 560 19.31 -5.02 -14.73
C VAL A 560 18.20 -5.26 -13.72
N ALA A 561 18.54 -5.47 -12.44
CA ALA A 561 17.57 -5.69 -11.38
C ALA A 561 16.62 -4.48 -11.26
N ASN A 562 17.17 -3.27 -11.22
CA ASN A 562 16.38 -2.05 -11.13
C ASN A 562 15.53 -1.78 -12.39
N TYR A 563 16.05 -2.02 -13.60
CA TYR A 563 15.25 -1.94 -14.84
C TYR A 563 14.11 -2.97 -14.91
N LYS A 564 14.33 -4.21 -14.44
CA LYS A 564 13.26 -5.22 -14.34
C LYS A 564 12.17 -4.78 -13.37
N VAL A 565 12.54 -4.29 -12.19
CA VAL A 565 11.57 -3.78 -11.21
C VAL A 565 10.77 -2.60 -11.77
N ALA A 566 11.42 -1.66 -12.46
CA ALA A 566 10.76 -0.51 -13.08
C ALA A 566 9.84 -0.87 -14.25
N SER A 567 10.20 -1.86 -15.06
CA SER A 567 9.36 -2.34 -16.17
C SER A 567 8.20 -3.22 -15.71
N GLU A 568 8.42 -4.16 -14.78
CA GLU A 568 7.38 -5.11 -14.34
C GLU A 568 6.35 -4.51 -13.37
N LEU A 569 6.80 -3.76 -12.36
CA LEU A 569 5.90 -3.23 -11.31
C LEU A 569 5.25 -1.90 -11.72
N GLN A 570 6.01 -1.00 -12.34
CA GLN A 570 5.60 0.38 -12.59
C GLN A 570 5.31 0.67 -14.06
N ARG A 571 5.69 -0.23 -14.99
CA ARG A 571 5.50 -0.09 -16.44
C ARG A 571 6.14 1.17 -17.02
N ASN A 572 7.39 1.48 -16.67
CA ASN A 572 8.12 2.58 -17.30
C ASN A 572 8.64 2.17 -18.70
N ALA A 573 8.31 2.94 -19.74
CA ALA A 573 8.73 2.70 -21.12
C ALA A 573 10.25 2.80 -21.33
N GLN A 574 10.92 3.75 -20.67
CA GLN A 574 12.38 3.90 -20.74
C GLN A 574 13.09 2.69 -20.11
N ALA A 575 12.57 2.17 -19.00
CA ALA A 575 13.08 0.93 -18.39
C ALA A 575 12.95 -0.28 -19.34
N MET A 576 11.83 -0.39 -20.06
CA MET A 576 11.63 -1.44 -21.06
C MET A 576 12.59 -1.28 -22.24
N PHE A 577 12.79 -0.07 -22.74
CA PHE A 577 13.75 0.20 -23.82
C PHE A 577 15.19 -0.17 -23.41
N ASN A 578 15.64 0.31 -22.24
CA ASN A 578 16.99 0.01 -21.74
C ASN A 578 17.19 -1.49 -21.49
N LEU A 579 16.20 -2.19 -20.93
CA LEU A 579 16.26 -3.65 -20.74
C LEU A 579 16.26 -4.41 -22.09
N GLY A 580 15.52 -3.91 -23.09
CA GLY A 580 15.57 -4.42 -24.46
C GLY A 580 16.96 -4.30 -25.07
N TYR A 581 17.61 -3.16 -24.89
CA TYR A 581 18.99 -2.93 -25.32
C TYR A 581 20.00 -3.84 -24.60
N MET A 582 19.87 -4.04 -23.28
CA MET A 582 20.72 -4.97 -22.53
C MET A 582 20.56 -6.42 -23.01
N HIS A 583 19.35 -6.84 -23.39
CA HIS A 583 19.10 -8.13 -24.05
C HIS A 583 19.64 -8.21 -25.49
N GLU A 584 19.68 -7.10 -26.23
CA GLU A 584 20.27 -7.03 -27.58
C GLU A 584 21.80 -7.24 -27.53
N GLN A 585 22.48 -6.55 -26.61
CA GLN A 585 23.95 -6.62 -26.48
C GLN A 585 24.42 -7.86 -25.70
N GLY A 586 23.67 -8.27 -24.67
CA GLY A 586 24.10 -9.29 -23.70
C GLY A 586 24.92 -8.72 -22.54
N ILE A 587 24.60 -7.50 -22.10
CA ILE A 587 25.27 -6.81 -20.98
C ILE A 587 24.46 -7.07 -19.71
N GLY A 588 25.07 -7.61 -18.65
CA GLY A 588 24.39 -7.98 -17.38
C GLY A 588 23.34 -9.10 -17.48
N ILE A 589 23.00 -9.55 -18.70
CA ILE A 589 22.08 -10.65 -18.99
C ILE A 589 22.61 -11.41 -20.21
N ARG A 590 22.27 -12.69 -20.31
CA ARG A 590 22.41 -13.44 -21.56
C ARG A 590 21.67 -12.75 -22.71
N ARG A 591 22.38 -12.56 -23.83
CA ARG A 591 21.86 -12.02 -25.09
C ARG A 591 20.66 -12.84 -25.62
N ASP A 592 19.55 -12.17 -25.89
CA ASP A 592 18.34 -12.74 -26.49
C ASP A 592 17.63 -11.67 -27.35
N LEU A 593 17.77 -11.81 -28.68
CA LEU A 593 17.24 -10.86 -29.66
C LEU A 593 15.70 -10.89 -29.77
N HIS A 594 15.06 -12.01 -29.44
CA HIS A 594 13.60 -12.12 -29.46
C HIS A 594 13.00 -11.43 -28.24
N LEU A 595 13.63 -11.60 -27.08
CA LEU A 595 13.25 -10.92 -25.85
C LEU A 595 13.55 -9.42 -25.93
N ALA A 596 14.67 -9.02 -26.53
CA ALA A 596 14.99 -7.63 -26.85
C ALA A 596 13.89 -6.96 -27.68
N LYS A 597 13.51 -7.56 -28.83
CA LYS A 597 12.39 -7.09 -29.65
C LYS A 597 11.10 -6.96 -28.83
N ARG A 598 10.77 -7.96 -28.02
CA ARG A 598 9.55 -7.93 -27.20
C ARG A 598 9.56 -6.76 -26.19
N PHE A 599 10.70 -6.44 -25.59
CA PHE A 599 10.82 -5.28 -24.70
C PHE A 599 10.69 -3.95 -25.45
N TYR A 600 11.25 -3.84 -26.65
CA TYR A 600 11.02 -2.69 -27.53
C TYR A 600 9.54 -2.55 -27.92
N ASP A 601 8.88 -3.63 -28.39
CA ASP A 601 7.46 -3.64 -28.73
C ASP A 601 6.59 -3.22 -27.52
N MET A 602 6.90 -3.71 -26.30
CA MET A 602 6.19 -3.32 -25.07
C MET A 602 6.42 -1.86 -24.66
N ALA A 603 7.58 -1.26 -24.95
CA ALA A 603 7.81 0.16 -24.67
C ALA A 603 6.87 1.06 -25.51
N VAL A 604 6.64 0.70 -26.78
CA VAL A 604 5.70 1.40 -27.68
C VAL A 604 4.23 1.25 -27.24
N GLU A 605 3.86 0.08 -26.69
CA GLU A 605 2.53 -0.11 -26.12
C GLU A 605 2.28 0.72 -24.84
N VAL A 606 3.35 1.20 -24.19
CA VAL A 606 3.30 1.96 -22.93
C VAL A 606 3.30 3.46 -23.13
N SER A 607 4.20 4.02 -23.95
CA SER A 607 4.22 5.47 -24.25
C SER A 607 4.34 5.76 -25.75
N PRO A 608 3.65 6.81 -26.25
CA PRO A 608 3.78 7.23 -27.64
C PRO A 608 5.19 7.77 -27.94
N ASP A 609 5.87 8.34 -26.96
CA ASP A 609 7.19 8.95 -27.11
C ASP A 609 8.28 7.90 -27.38
N ALA A 610 8.06 6.65 -26.97
CA ALA A 610 8.95 5.53 -27.26
C ALA A 610 8.89 5.06 -28.74
N THR A 611 7.91 5.51 -29.53
CA THR A 611 7.72 5.06 -30.93
C THR A 611 8.94 5.29 -31.81
N LEU A 612 9.50 6.50 -31.80
CA LEU A 612 10.66 6.87 -32.61
C LEU A 612 11.94 6.06 -32.25
N PRO A 613 12.41 6.04 -30.98
CA PRO A 613 13.61 5.29 -30.62
C PRO A 613 13.44 3.77 -30.80
N VAL A 614 12.25 3.21 -30.54
CA VAL A 614 11.98 1.78 -30.79
C VAL A 614 12.03 1.47 -32.28
N ASN A 615 11.42 2.28 -33.15
CA ASN A 615 11.47 2.02 -34.58
C ASN A 615 12.92 2.02 -35.11
N LEU A 616 13.77 2.94 -34.64
CA LEU A 616 15.20 2.95 -34.96
C LEU A 616 15.93 1.70 -34.43
N ALA A 617 15.65 1.28 -33.19
CA ALA A 617 16.21 0.06 -32.61
C ALA A 617 15.77 -1.22 -33.35
N LEU A 618 14.51 -1.30 -33.79
CA LEU A 618 13.99 -2.43 -34.58
C LEU A 618 14.57 -2.45 -36.00
N ILE A 619 14.79 -1.30 -36.63
CA ILE A 619 15.51 -1.20 -37.92
C ILE A 619 16.93 -1.75 -37.75
N ARG A 620 17.68 -1.28 -36.75
CA ARG A 620 19.02 -1.81 -36.38
C ARG A 620 18.99 -3.32 -36.14
N LEU A 621 18.05 -3.82 -35.35
CA LEU A 621 17.90 -5.24 -35.05
C LEU A 621 17.64 -6.07 -36.31
N SER A 622 16.79 -5.57 -37.22
CA SER A 622 16.51 -6.21 -38.51
C SER A 622 17.76 -6.26 -39.41
N PHE A 623 18.59 -5.21 -39.38
CA PHE A 623 19.84 -5.15 -40.12
C PHE A 623 20.90 -6.13 -39.57
N LEU A 624 20.96 -6.31 -38.25
CA LEU A 624 21.80 -7.35 -37.61
C LEU A 624 21.34 -8.76 -38.03
N PHE A 625 20.04 -9.04 -38.02
CA PHE A 625 19.51 -10.31 -38.54
C PHE A 625 19.80 -10.50 -40.03
N LEU A 626 19.75 -9.43 -40.83
CA LEU A 626 20.11 -9.46 -42.25
C LEU A 626 21.59 -9.85 -42.43
N ILE A 627 22.50 -9.25 -41.65
CA ILE A 627 23.93 -9.56 -41.67
C ILE A 627 24.19 -11.01 -41.26
N ASP A 628 23.60 -11.49 -40.18
CA ASP A 628 23.82 -12.87 -39.72
C ASP A 628 23.18 -13.90 -40.67
N PHE A 629 22.05 -13.57 -41.31
CA PHE A 629 21.51 -14.34 -42.43
C PHE A 629 22.48 -14.38 -43.61
N PHE A 630 23.07 -13.26 -44.02
CA PHE A 630 24.06 -13.24 -45.10
C PHE A 630 25.33 -14.05 -44.77
N LYS A 631 25.85 -13.97 -43.53
CA LYS A 631 26.97 -14.80 -43.06
C LYS A 631 26.67 -16.30 -43.07
N GLN A 632 25.44 -16.70 -42.74
CA GLN A 632 25.00 -18.10 -42.75
C GLN A 632 24.62 -18.60 -44.16
N SER A 633 24.21 -17.68 -45.05
CA SER A 633 23.88 -18.01 -46.42
C SER A 633 25.12 -18.50 -47.20
N LEU A 634 24.91 -19.44 -48.12
CA LEU A 634 25.98 -20.02 -48.94
C LEU A 634 26.73 -18.96 -49.78
N TRP A 635 26.14 -17.77 -49.95
CA TRP A 635 26.65 -16.66 -50.75
C TRP A 635 27.88 -15.98 -50.14
N TRP A 636 28.24 -16.24 -48.88
CA TRP A 636 29.53 -15.79 -48.31
C TRP A 636 30.68 -16.78 -48.53
N LYS A 637 30.40 -17.96 -49.11
CA LYS A 637 31.41 -18.92 -49.61
C LYS A 637 31.54 -18.79 -51.13
N LEU A 638 32.15 -17.70 -51.60
CA LEU A 638 32.21 -17.31 -53.02
C LEU A 638 33.21 -18.12 -53.89
N GLU A 639 33.42 -19.42 -53.62
CA GLU A 639 34.13 -20.30 -54.56
C GLU A 639 33.36 -20.49 -55.89
N PHE A 640 32.03 -20.28 -55.88
CA PHE A 640 31.19 -20.40 -57.06
C PHE A 640 31.38 -19.23 -58.05
N VAL A 641 31.47 -17.99 -57.57
CA VAL A 641 31.50 -16.80 -58.43
C VAL A 641 32.87 -16.64 -59.09
N ASP A 642 33.96 -16.89 -58.36
CA ASP A 642 35.31 -16.90 -58.93
C ASP A 642 35.48 -17.99 -60.01
N ARG A 643 34.76 -19.11 -59.91
CA ARG A 643 34.69 -20.15 -60.96
C ARG A 643 33.80 -19.77 -62.15
N ALA A 644 32.71 -19.04 -61.93
CA ALA A 644 31.71 -18.75 -62.96
C ALA A 644 32.02 -17.48 -63.79
N PHE A 645 32.66 -16.48 -63.17
CA PHE A 645 32.90 -15.16 -63.77
C PHE A 645 34.37 -14.70 -63.69
N GLY A 646 35.26 -15.53 -63.13
CA GLY A 646 36.69 -15.24 -63.01
C GLY A 646 37.05 -14.25 -61.89
N PRO A 647 38.34 -14.06 -61.59
CA PRO A 647 38.81 -13.33 -60.41
C PRO A 647 38.63 -11.80 -60.45
N TYR A 648 37.99 -11.26 -61.50
CA TYR A 648 37.75 -9.82 -61.71
C TYR A 648 36.26 -9.52 -61.94
N TRP A 649 35.35 -10.36 -61.43
CA TRP A 649 33.90 -10.15 -61.56
C TRP A 649 33.42 -8.86 -60.88
N ASP A 650 34.17 -8.38 -59.88
CA ASP A 650 33.98 -7.13 -59.16
C ASP A 650 34.10 -5.89 -60.08
N PHE A 651 35.04 -5.91 -61.03
CA PHE A 651 35.22 -4.85 -62.02
C PHE A 651 34.01 -4.63 -62.94
N TYR A 652 33.19 -5.66 -63.18
CA TYR A 652 32.01 -5.56 -64.05
C TYR A 652 30.73 -5.25 -63.26
N LEU A 653 30.61 -5.76 -62.03
CA LEU A 653 29.40 -5.61 -61.22
C LEU A 653 29.27 -4.20 -60.61
N VAL A 654 30.39 -3.59 -60.19
CA VAL A 654 30.39 -2.27 -59.56
C VAL A 654 29.96 -1.14 -60.51
N PRO A 655 30.46 -1.02 -61.76
CA PRO A 655 29.99 0.00 -62.70
C PRO A 655 28.50 -0.15 -63.05
N LEU A 656 28.03 -1.40 -63.18
CA LEU A 656 26.63 -1.68 -63.49
C LEU A 656 25.69 -1.27 -62.35
N LEU A 657 26.06 -1.54 -61.09
CA LEU A 657 25.32 -1.05 -59.93
C LEU A 657 25.36 0.48 -59.81
N CYS A 658 26.52 1.12 -60.05
CA CYS A 658 26.62 2.58 -60.09
C CYS A 658 25.72 3.20 -61.17
N ALA A 659 25.66 2.61 -62.36
CA ALA A 659 24.77 3.05 -63.43
C ALA A 659 23.27 2.90 -63.08
N VAL A 660 22.88 1.79 -62.45
CA VAL A 660 21.51 1.56 -61.97
C VAL A 660 21.13 2.56 -60.87
N ILE A 661 22.03 2.82 -59.91
CA ILE A 661 21.80 3.79 -58.83
C ILE A 661 21.69 5.22 -59.39
N ALA A 662 22.55 5.60 -60.33
CA ALA A 662 22.48 6.89 -61.03
C ALA A 662 21.17 7.03 -61.82
N GLY A 663 20.71 5.97 -62.51
CA GLY A 663 19.42 5.92 -63.18
C GLY A 663 18.22 6.06 -62.22
N LEU A 664 18.27 5.42 -61.05
CA LEU A 664 17.24 5.58 -60.02
C LEU A 664 17.24 6.99 -59.42
N PHE A 665 18.40 7.64 -59.28
CA PHE A 665 18.51 9.00 -58.76
C PHE A 665 17.96 10.04 -59.75
N THR A 666 18.23 9.89 -61.05
CA THR A 666 17.65 10.76 -62.10
C THR A 666 16.16 10.55 -62.26
N LEU A 667 15.67 9.29 -62.18
CA LEU A 667 14.23 8.99 -62.20
C LEU A 667 13.48 9.51 -60.96
N ARG A 668 14.12 9.59 -59.79
CA ARG A 668 13.53 10.21 -58.58
C ARG A 668 13.48 11.74 -58.65
N ARG A 669 14.48 12.39 -59.25
CA ARG A 669 14.58 13.86 -59.33
C ARG A 669 13.42 14.51 -60.09
N ASN A 670 12.81 13.81 -61.04
CA ASN A 670 11.75 14.34 -61.91
C ASN A 670 10.31 14.18 -61.35
N ARG A 671 10.12 13.80 -60.08
CA ARG A 671 8.78 13.57 -59.49
C ARG A 671 8.43 14.42 -58.25
N LEU A 672 9.26 15.40 -57.88
CA LEU A 672 9.08 16.21 -56.67
C LEU A 672 8.80 17.68 -56.97
N LEU A 673 7.61 17.96 -57.49
CA LEU A 673 6.85 19.23 -57.43
C LEU A 673 5.44 18.95 -58.01
N PRO A 674 4.30 19.44 -57.46
CA PRO A 674 4.06 20.00 -56.13
C PRO A 674 2.92 19.28 -55.35
N ILE A 675 3.10 18.96 -54.06
CA ILE A 675 1.97 18.69 -53.13
C ILE A 675 2.29 19.32 -51.76
N PHE A 676 2.20 20.65 -51.68
CA PHE A 676 2.09 21.40 -50.43
C PHE A 676 0.74 22.13 -50.44
N ALA A 677 -0.35 21.38 -50.25
CA ALA A 677 -1.69 21.92 -50.00
C ALA A 677 -2.60 20.84 -49.37
N HIS A 678 -3.48 21.27 -48.45
CA HIS A 678 -4.56 20.54 -47.76
C HIS A 678 -4.23 19.67 -46.53
N HIS A 679 -4.28 20.35 -45.38
CA HIS A 679 -5.06 20.06 -44.16
C HIS A 679 -5.29 18.62 -43.65
N ILE A 680 -4.99 18.46 -42.35
CA ILE A 680 -5.91 18.15 -41.23
C ILE A 680 -7.27 17.48 -41.57
N VAL A 681 -7.63 16.46 -40.76
CA VAL A 681 -8.99 15.96 -40.38
C VAL A 681 -9.29 14.49 -40.74
N LEU A 682 -9.34 13.66 -39.68
CA LEU A 682 -10.21 12.49 -39.38
C LEU A 682 -10.54 11.39 -40.42
N THR A 683 -10.33 10.15 -39.97
CA THR A 683 -11.17 8.94 -40.13
C THR A 683 -11.94 8.67 -41.44
N GLU A 684 -11.59 7.60 -42.16
CA GLU A 684 -12.38 6.34 -42.25
C GLU A 684 -11.73 5.32 -43.22
N GLN A 685 -12.37 4.16 -43.42
CA GLN A 685 -11.81 2.97 -44.10
C GLN A 685 -11.82 3.07 -45.64
N PRO A 686 -10.84 2.49 -46.36
CA PRO A 686 -10.90 2.38 -47.82
C PRO A 686 -11.75 1.16 -48.27
N PRO A 687 -12.70 1.32 -49.21
CA PRO A 687 -13.40 0.21 -49.85
C PRO A 687 -12.62 -0.40 -51.03
N THR A 688 -13.00 -1.61 -51.41
CA THR A 688 -12.40 -2.40 -52.51
C THR A 688 -12.86 -1.95 -53.90
N MET A 689 -11.94 -1.88 -54.88
CA MET A 689 -12.30 -1.87 -56.32
C MET A 689 -11.38 -2.78 -57.17
N PHE A 690 -12.03 -3.76 -57.82
CA PHE A 690 -11.72 -4.46 -59.08
C PHE A 690 -10.33 -5.05 -59.43
N GLY A 691 -10.37 -6.33 -59.85
CA GLY A 691 -9.26 -7.02 -60.51
C GLY A 691 -9.63 -8.41 -61.08
N SER A 692 -10.17 -8.44 -62.31
CA SER A 692 -10.37 -9.62 -63.19
C SER A 692 -11.48 -10.65 -62.87
N LEU A 693 -12.10 -11.14 -63.96
CA LEU A 693 -13.18 -12.13 -64.00
C LEU A 693 -12.67 -13.50 -64.46
N VAL A 694 -12.98 -14.57 -63.73
CA VAL A 694 -12.99 -15.93 -64.27
C VAL A 694 -14.39 -16.53 -64.04
N LYS A 695 -15.08 -16.89 -65.14
CA LYS A 695 -16.36 -17.59 -65.10
C LYS A 695 -16.11 -19.09 -64.89
N GLU A 696 -16.05 -19.54 -63.63
CA GLU A 696 -16.15 -20.98 -63.34
C GLU A 696 -17.59 -21.49 -63.44
N ALA A 697 -17.77 -22.66 -64.06
CA ALA A 697 -19.06 -23.31 -64.24
C ALA A 697 -19.70 -23.69 -62.88
N ARG A 698 -20.92 -23.20 -62.63
CA ARG A 698 -21.68 -23.53 -61.42
C ARG A 698 -22.20 -24.98 -61.47
N ARG A 699 -21.42 -25.94 -60.97
CA ARG A 699 -22.02 -27.18 -60.42
C ARG A 699 -22.80 -26.81 -59.16
N PHE A 700 -24.07 -27.21 -59.09
CA PHE A 700 -24.91 -27.00 -57.90
C PHE A 700 -24.45 -27.90 -56.74
N LYS A 701 -23.43 -27.44 -55.99
CA LYS A 701 -23.01 -28.04 -54.73
C LYS A 701 -24.05 -27.77 -53.64
N SER A 702 -24.52 -28.82 -52.98
CA SER A 702 -25.51 -28.74 -51.90
C SER A 702 -24.99 -27.96 -50.69
N PHE A 703 -25.89 -27.47 -49.83
CA PHE A 703 -25.54 -26.68 -48.64
C PHE A 703 -24.41 -27.31 -47.79
N PHE A 704 -24.43 -28.64 -47.62
CA PHE A 704 -23.45 -29.40 -46.83
C PHE A 704 -22.05 -29.48 -47.47
N THR A 705 -21.91 -29.28 -48.77
CA THR A 705 -20.62 -29.35 -49.49
C THR A 705 -19.99 -27.97 -49.75
N LYS A 706 -20.66 -26.88 -49.33
CA LYS A 706 -20.25 -25.49 -49.60
C LYS A 706 -19.64 -24.75 -48.40
N ARG A 707 -19.87 -25.23 -47.17
CA ARG A 707 -19.40 -24.58 -45.93
C ARG A 707 -18.52 -25.53 -45.12
N LYS A 708 -17.42 -25.01 -44.55
CA LYS A 708 -16.57 -25.81 -43.66
C LYS A 708 -17.31 -26.11 -42.35
N ALA A 709 -16.89 -27.14 -41.62
CA ALA A 709 -17.44 -27.44 -40.30
C ALA A 709 -17.35 -26.24 -39.34
N GLU A 710 -16.30 -25.43 -39.47
CA GLU A 710 -16.11 -24.15 -38.75
C GLU A 710 -17.20 -23.14 -39.07
N ASP A 711 -17.59 -22.96 -40.34
CA ASP A 711 -18.64 -22.02 -40.76
C ASP A 711 -20.03 -22.43 -40.25
N LEU A 712 -20.29 -23.75 -40.20
CA LEU A 712 -21.53 -24.31 -39.64
C LEU A 712 -21.59 -24.11 -38.13
N TRP A 713 -20.50 -24.43 -37.41
CA TRP A 713 -20.40 -24.17 -35.97
C TRP A 713 -20.43 -22.67 -35.66
N LYS A 714 -19.86 -21.80 -36.50
CA LYS A 714 -19.93 -20.34 -36.38
C LYS A 714 -21.37 -19.83 -36.47
N GLY A 715 -22.23 -20.45 -37.28
CA GLY A 715 -23.68 -20.16 -37.29
C GLY A 715 -24.36 -20.45 -35.95
N VAL A 716 -24.09 -21.63 -35.35
CA VAL A 716 -24.73 -22.09 -34.10
C VAL A 716 -24.12 -21.46 -32.84
N THR A 717 -22.84 -21.07 -32.90
CA THR A 717 -22.07 -20.63 -31.71
C THR A 717 -21.68 -19.17 -31.69
N SER A 718 -21.94 -18.42 -32.78
CA SER A 718 -21.74 -16.98 -32.77
C SER A 718 -22.69 -16.29 -31.79
N VAL A 719 -22.14 -15.35 -31.05
CA VAL A 719 -22.88 -14.48 -30.14
C VAL A 719 -22.27 -13.10 -30.29
N SER A 720 -23.11 -12.06 -30.40
CA SER A 720 -22.65 -10.67 -30.45
C SER A 720 -21.76 -10.33 -29.25
N ASN A 721 -20.84 -9.38 -29.39
CA ASN A 721 -19.93 -9.00 -28.30
C ASN A 721 -20.68 -8.57 -27.03
N VAL A 722 -21.85 -7.94 -27.16
CA VAL A 722 -22.77 -7.63 -26.04
C VAL A 722 -23.36 -8.89 -25.42
N GLY A 723 -23.84 -9.86 -26.23
CA GLY A 723 -24.34 -11.14 -25.72
C GLY A 723 -23.25 -12.00 -25.06
N ARG A 724 -22.01 -11.93 -25.57
CA ARG A 724 -20.81 -12.57 -24.99
C ARG A 724 -20.48 -11.96 -23.62
N LYS A 725 -20.48 -10.62 -23.49
CA LYS A 725 -20.35 -9.91 -22.19
C LYS A 725 -21.50 -10.25 -21.22
N LYS A 726 -22.75 -10.34 -21.69
CA LYS A 726 -23.92 -10.80 -20.91
C LYS A 726 -23.92 -12.32 -20.63
N GLY A 727 -22.89 -13.06 -21.03
CA GLY A 727 -22.72 -14.48 -20.68
C GLY A 727 -23.49 -15.49 -21.55
N ARG A 728 -24.24 -15.05 -22.58
CA ARG A 728 -24.99 -15.94 -23.49
C ARG A 728 -24.06 -16.93 -24.23
N ALA A 729 -22.82 -16.54 -24.48
CA ALA A 729 -21.78 -17.42 -25.03
C ALA A 729 -21.38 -18.61 -24.14
N ARG A 730 -21.86 -18.70 -22.88
CA ARG A 730 -21.64 -19.85 -22.00
C ARG A 730 -22.80 -20.84 -21.96
N SER A 731 -24.01 -20.46 -22.37
CA SER A 731 -25.14 -21.37 -22.59
C SER A 731 -25.15 -21.94 -24.01
N VAL A 732 -24.41 -21.33 -24.93
CA VAL A 732 -24.10 -21.88 -26.25
C VAL A 732 -23.39 -23.22 -26.13
N LEU A 733 -23.87 -24.21 -26.88
CA LEU A 733 -23.22 -25.51 -27.04
C LEU A 733 -21.82 -25.31 -27.61
N ARG A 734 -20.80 -25.87 -26.95
CA ARG A 734 -19.43 -25.87 -27.49
C ARG A 734 -19.43 -26.61 -28.83
N PRO A 735 -18.65 -26.15 -29.83
CA PRO A 735 -18.41 -26.93 -31.04
C PRO A 735 -17.98 -28.35 -30.65
N LYS A 736 -18.78 -29.35 -31.02
CA LYS A 736 -18.33 -30.72 -30.98
C LYS A 736 -17.54 -30.92 -32.26
N ASP A 737 -16.23 -31.13 -32.11
CA ASP A 737 -15.44 -31.72 -33.19
C ASP A 737 -16.09 -33.07 -33.54
N LEU A 738 -16.59 -33.16 -34.77
CA LEU A 738 -17.37 -34.29 -35.26
C LEU A 738 -16.50 -35.53 -35.48
N ASN A 739 -15.17 -35.35 -35.53
CA ASN A 739 -14.18 -36.42 -35.68
C ASN A 739 -13.63 -36.87 -34.30
N ARG A 740 -14.08 -36.28 -33.19
CA ARG A 740 -13.49 -36.51 -31.87
C ARG A 740 -13.75 -37.92 -31.35
N GLY A 741 -12.68 -38.72 -31.28
CA GLY A 741 -12.72 -40.13 -30.89
C GLY A 741 -12.62 -41.10 -32.07
N GLN A 742 -12.50 -40.59 -33.29
CA GLN A 742 -12.09 -41.35 -34.47
C GLN A 742 -10.65 -40.99 -34.82
N GLU A 743 -9.77 -41.98 -35.00
CA GLU A 743 -8.54 -41.76 -35.74
C GLU A 743 -8.92 -41.54 -37.21
N ILE A 744 -8.61 -40.36 -37.75
CA ILE A 744 -8.86 -40.02 -39.16
C ILE A 744 -8.11 -41.04 -40.02
N GLY A 745 -8.86 -41.81 -40.82
CA GLY A 745 -8.31 -42.94 -41.57
C GLY A 745 -8.58 -44.33 -40.99
N LYS A 746 -9.40 -44.52 -39.93
CA LYS A 746 -9.68 -45.89 -39.42
C LYS A 746 -11.14 -46.13 -39.02
N GLY A 747 -11.84 -46.92 -39.83
CA GLY A 747 -13.13 -47.53 -39.49
C GLY A 747 -13.03 -48.82 -38.64
N PRO A 748 -14.17 -49.49 -38.35
CA PRO A 748 -14.18 -50.83 -37.76
C PRO A 748 -13.59 -51.87 -38.72
N ILE A 749 -13.88 -51.74 -40.02
CA ILE A 749 -13.15 -52.40 -41.11
C ILE A 749 -11.82 -51.64 -41.30
N ASN A 750 -10.72 -52.34 -41.62
CA ASN A 750 -9.42 -51.68 -41.82
C ASN A 750 -9.42 -50.89 -43.15
N THR A 751 -9.92 -49.66 -43.09
CA THR A 751 -10.11 -48.75 -44.23
C THR A 751 -9.67 -47.35 -43.86
N MET A 752 -8.87 -46.74 -44.72
CA MET A 752 -8.59 -45.31 -44.74
C MET A 752 -9.82 -44.58 -45.26
N TRP A 753 -10.32 -43.59 -44.50
CA TRP A 753 -11.46 -42.75 -44.85
C TRP A 753 -11.03 -41.27 -44.92
N PRO A 754 -11.35 -40.54 -46.00
CA PRO A 754 -11.31 -39.08 -45.99
C PRO A 754 -12.37 -38.49 -45.04
N GLY A 755 -12.08 -37.34 -44.44
CA GLY A 755 -12.96 -36.68 -43.48
C GLY A 755 -14.27 -36.17 -44.10
N LEU A 756 -15.37 -36.28 -43.37
CA LEU A 756 -16.74 -36.15 -43.89
C LEU A 756 -17.05 -34.89 -44.72
N ASN A 757 -16.45 -33.74 -44.37
CA ASN A 757 -16.83 -32.42 -44.87
C ASN A 757 -15.67 -31.64 -45.55
N SER A 758 -14.50 -32.23 -45.72
CA SER A 758 -13.36 -31.58 -46.39
C SER A 758 -12.34 -32.61 -46.90
N PRO A 759 -11.81 -32.47 -48.12
CA PRO A 759 -10.63 -33.26 -48.53
C PRO A 759 -9.48 -32.94 -47.57
N LEU A 760 -8.91 -33.97 -46.96
CA LEU A 760 -7.82 -33.84 -45.99
C LEU A 760 -6.49 -34.20 -46.67
N MET A 761 -5.51 -33.33 -46.49
CA MET A 761 -4.16 -33.51 -46.99
C MET A 761 -3.31 -34.18 -45.90
N ALA A 762 -2.66 -35.31 -46.21
CA ALA A 762 -1.59 -35.88 -45.42
C ALA A 762 -0.25 -35.42 -46.02
N GLY A 763 0.34 -34.39 -45.44
CA GLY A 763 1.48 -33.71 -46.05
C GLY A 763 1.08 -33.05 -47.37
N LYS A 764 1.62 -33.53 -48.50
CA LYS A 764 1.30 -33.03 -49.84
C LYS A 764 0.24 -33.86 -50.59
N GLU A 765 -0.14 -35.03 -50.08
CA GLU A 765 -1.06 -35.95 -50.76
C GLU A 765 -2.49 -35.83 -50.22
N LEU A 766 -3.46 -35.91 -51.13
CA LEU A 766 -4.89 -35.89 -50.80
C LEU A 766 -5.33 -37.31 -50.42
N LEU A 767 -5.85 -37.49 -49.20
CA LEU A 767 -6.24 -38.82 -48.71
C LEU A 767 -7.50 -39.33 -49.43
N GLU A 768 -7.39 -40.49 -50.05
CA GLU A 768 -8.49 -41.22 -50.70
C GLU A 768 -8.97 -42.42 -49.86
N HIS A 769 -10.15 -42.94 -50.18
CA HIS A 769 -10.69 -44.13 -49.52
C HIS A 769 -9.96 -45.41 -49.99
N LYS A 770 -9.23 -46.09 -49.08
CA LYS A 770 -8.44 -47.30 -49.41
C LYS A 770 -8.59 -48.39 -48.34
N TYR A 771 -8.76 -49.64 -48.78
CA TYR A 771 -8.74 -50.81 -47.89
C TYR A 771 -7.29 -51.15 -47.51
N LEU A 772 -7.07 -51.51 -46.25
CA LEU A 772 -5.78 -51.95 -45.68
C LEU A 772 -5.87 -53.42 -45.26
N PRO A 773 -4.77 -54.20 -45.32
CA PRO A 773 -4.76 -55.61 -44.91
C PRO A 773 -5.11 -55.79 -43.42
N PRO A 774 -5.66 -56.94 -43.01
CA PRO A 774 -6.13 -57.14 -41.63
C PRO A 774 -5.00 -57.26 -40.59
N ASP A 775 -4.93 -56.32 -39.65
CA ASP A 775 -4.00 -56.33 -38.51
C ASP A 775 -4.55 -57.17 -37.33
N PRO A 776 -3.95 -58.32 -36.94
CA PRO A 776 -4.44 -59.12 -35.82
C PRO A 776 -4.33 -58.39 -34.46
N GLY A 777 -3.25 -57.62 -34.24
CA GLY A 777 -3.02 -56.86 -33.01
C GLY A 777 -3.84 -55.55 -32.87
N ARG A 778 -4.90 -55.35 -33.66
CA ARG A 778 -5.75 -54.14 -33.64
C ARG A 778 -6.77 -54.17 -32.50
N ALA A 779 -7.39 -55.33 -32.26
CA ALA A 779 -8.47 -55.48 -31.27
C ALA A 779 -8.00 -55.21 -29.84
N GLU A 780 -6.83 -55.72 -29.45
CA GLU A 780 -6.25 -55.50 -28.12
C GLU A 780 -5.92 -54.03 -27.84
N ARG A 781 -5.38 -53.31 -28.83
CA ARG A 781 -5.10 -51.86 -28.70
C ARG A 781 -6.39 -51.05 -28.52
N LEU A 782 -7.47 -51.43 -29.20
CA LEU A 782 -8.79 -50.82 -29.00
C LEU A 782 -9.40 -51.16 -27.64
N LEU A 783 -9.16 -52.36 -27.09
CA LEU A 783 -9.57 -52.73 -25.73
C LEU A 783 -8.84 -51.89 -24.67
N LYS A 784 -7.51 -51.80 -24.74
CA LYS A 784 -6.70 -50.95 -23.83
C LYS A 784 -7.14 -49.47 -23.86
N LEU A 785 -7.45 -48.94 -25.04
CA LEU A 785 -8.00 -47.57 -25.19
C LEU A 785 -9.40 -47.42 -24.57
N ARG A 786 -10.26 -48.45 -24.65
CA ARG A 786 -11.60 -48.43 -24.01
C ARG A 786 -11.52 -48.50 -22.49
N GLU A 787 -10.55 -49.22 -21.94
CA GLU A 787 -10.32 -49.30 -20.49
C GLU A 787 -9.92 -47.93 -19.91
N GLY A 788 -9.03 -47.20 -20.59
CA GLY A 788 -8.61 -45.85 -20.19
C GLY A 788 -9.72 -44.77 -20.20
N VAL A 789 -10.89 -45.05 -20.77
CA VAL A 789 -11.99 -44.07 -20.95
C VAL A 789 -13.19 -44.34 -20.03
N LYS A 790 -13.21 -45.44 -19.27
CA LYS A 790 -14.29 -45.71 -18.28
C LYS A 790 -14.17 -44.82 -17.03
N MET A 791 -14.65 -43.58 -17.15
CA MET A 791 -14.94 -42.67 -16.04
C MET A 791 -16.12 -43.20 -15.19
N SER A 792 -15.88 -44.25 -14.41
CA SER A 792 -16.83 -44.69 -13.37
C SER A 792 -16.92 -43.63 -12.25
N ARG A 793 -18.06 -43.60 -11.55
CA ARG A 793 -18.21 -42.69 -10.40
C ARG A 793 -17.26 -43.14 -9.29
N ILE A 794 -16.26 -42.33 -8.99
CA ILE A 794 -15.30 -42.58 -7.90
C ILE A 794 -16.07 -42.75 -6.59
N SER A 795 -16.15 -43.98 -6.09
CA SER A 795 -16.73 -44.30 -4.79
C SER A 795 -15.71 -43.99 -3.70
N VAL A 796 -16.09 -43.17 -2.73
CA VAL A 796 -15.24 -42.82 -1.58
C VAL A 796 -15.62 -43.71 -0.40
N HIS A 797 -14.62 -44.26 0.29
CA HIS A 797 -14.78 -45.12 1.46
C HIS A 797 -15.66 -44.45 2.54
N PRO A 798 -16.55 -45.16 3.25
CA PRO A 798 -17.47 -44.55 4.21
C PRO A 798 -16.80 -43.69 5.29
N LEU A 799 -15.62 -44.08 5.78
CA LEU A 799 -14.86 -43.32 6.79
C LEU A 799 -14.28 -41.99 6.25
N GLU A 800 -14.00 -41.92 4.95
CA GLU A 800 -13.52 -40.69 4.29
C GLU A 800 -14.65 -39.81 3.74
N ARG A 801 -15.90 -40.23 3.92
CA ARG A 801 -17.06 -39.55 3.36
C ARG A 801 -17.37 -38.30 4.18
N GLY A 802 -17.57 -37.18 3.49
CA GLY A 802 -18.11 -35.98 4.12
C GLY A 802 -19.61 -36.10 4.44
N TRP A 803 -20.22 -35.00 4.91
CA TRP A 803 -21.65 -34.91 5.23
C TRP A 803 -22.60 -35.21 4.05
N SER A 804 -22.11 -35.26 2.80
CA SER A 804 -22.92 -35.55 1.62
C SER A 804 -22.11 -36.21 0.50
N GLY A 805 -22.01 -37.55 0.51
CA GLY A 805 -21.39 -38.33 -0.55
C GLY A 805 -19.96 -37.90 -0.87
N THR A 806 -19.67 -37.64 -2.15
CA THR A 806 -18.34 -37.22 -2.64
C THR A 806 -18.00 -35.74 -2.39
N SER A 807 -18.86 -35.00 -1.66
CA SER A 807 -18.62 -33.59 -1.36
C SER A 807 -17.51 -33.40 -0.33
N LEU A 808 -16.74 -32.31 -0.47
CA LEU A 808 -15.72 -31.91 0.51
C LEU A 808 -16.32 -31.50 1.88
N LYS A 809 -17.62 -31.16 1.94
CA LYS A 809 -18.26 -30.68 3.18
C LYS A 809 -18.19 -31.72 4.28
N GLY A 810 -17.56 -31.40 5.41
CA GLY A 810 -17.38 -32.31 6.54
C GLY A 810 -16.41 -33.46 6.30
N ARG A 811 -15.66 -33.48 5.17
CA ARG A 811 -14.58 -34.45 4.97
C ARG A 811 -13.37 -34.01 5.79
N ILE A 812 -12.78 -34.94 6.53
CA ILE A 812 -11.48 -34.77 7.17
C ILE A 812 -10.41 -34.96 6.10
N LEU A 813 -9.51 -34.00 6.00
CA LEU A 813 -8.38 -33.96 5.09
C LEU A 813 -7.10 -33.82 5.93
N GLY A 814 -5.96 -34.17 5.33
CA GLY A 814 -4.64 -34.03 5.96
C GLY A 814 -4.23 -32.57 6.23
N PRO A 815 -2.98 -32.35 6.67
CA PRO A 815 -2.48 -31.02 7.01
C PRO A 815 -2.52 -30.05 5.83
N PRO A 816 -2.61 -28.73 6.10
CA PRO A 816 -2.53 -27.71 5.06
C PRO A 816 -1.15 -27.77 4.38
N GLU A 817 -1.10 -27.52 3.08
CA GLU A 817 0.12 -27.67 2.28
C GLU A 817 1.28 -26.78 2.77
N CYS A 818 0.98 -25.64 3.39
CA CYS A 818 2.00 -24.78 4.01
C CYS A 818 2.68 -25.37 5.26
N LEU A 819 2.08 -26.37 5.93
CA LEU A 819 2.71 -27.12 7.02
C LEU A 819 3.31 -28.43 6.52
N ALA A 820 2.73 -29.04 5.48
CA ALA A 820 3.23 -30.30 4.90
C ALA A 820 4.59 -30.16 4.18
N ASN A 821 4.87 -29.01 3.57
CA ASN A 821 6.04 -28.82 2.69
C ASN A 821 7.39 -28.69 3.42
N GLY A 822 7.44 -28.76 4.75
CA GLY A 822 8.71 -28.82 5.50
C GLY A 822 9.61 -29.99 5.08
N LYS A 823 9.01 -31.08 4.58
CA LYS A 823 9.72 -32.31 4.17
C LYS A 823 10.61 -32.14 2.91
N ASN A 824 10.42 -31.09 2.09
CA ASN A 824 11.08 -30.93 0.77
C ASN A 824 11.76 -29.55 0.54
N VAL A 825 12.44 -28.96 1.54
CA VAL A 825 13.22 -27.71 1.35
C VAL A 825 14.65 -27.82 1.86
N GLN A 826 15.53 -28.36 1.00
CA GLN A 826 16.98 -28.19 1.09
C GLN A 826 17.39 -26.79 0.60
N SER A 827 17.17 -25.76 1.42
CA SER A 827 17.82 -24.45 1.27
C SER A 827 18.02 -23.78 2.64
N GLN A 828 19.04 -22.93 2.73
CA GLN A 828 19.68 -22.53 3.99
C GLN A 828 18.77 -21.80 4.98
N ALA A 829 18.59 -22.39 6.16
CA ALA A 829 18.30 -21.72 7.44
C ALA A 829 18.37 -22.76 8.57
N GLN A 830 19.58 -23.11 9.01
CA GLN A 830 19.82 -24.02 10.14
C GLN A 830 19.94 -23.22 11.43
N THR A 831 18.86 -23.17 12.22
CA THR A 831 18.89 -22.85 13.68
C THR A 831 17.53 -23.01 14.35
N THR A 832 16.40 -22.99 13.61
CA THR A 832 15.03 -23.00 14.17
C THR A 832 14.11 -24.09 13.61
N ARG A 833 14.65 -25.24 13.16
CA ARG A 833 13.85 -26.30 12.49
C ARG A 833 13.33 -27.44 13.38
N THR A 834 13.93 -27.70 14.54
CA THR A 834 13.72 -28.96 15.28
C THR A 834 12.34 -29.16 15.92
N ILE A 835 11.52 -28.12 16.11
CA ILE A 835 10.20 -28.23 16.77
C ILE A 835 9.03 -28.36 15.76
N ALA A 836 9.23 -27.94 14.51
CA ALA A 836 8.16 -27.88 13.51
C ALA A 836 7.98 -29.20 12.72
N GLU A 837 9.03 -30.00 12.58
CA GLU A 837 9.05 -31.15 11.67
C GLU A 837 8.28 -32.37 12.22
N GLU A 838 8.23 -32.58 13.54
CA GLU A 838 7.45 -33.65 14.17
C GLU A 838 5.93 -33.36 14.20
N ASN A 839 5.55 -32.08 14.26
CA ASN A 839 4.16 -31.68 14.50
C ASN A 839 3.29 -31.60 13.23
N GLY A 840 3.88 -31.68 12.04
CA GLY A 840 3.17 -31.47 10.76
C GLY A 840 2.02 -32.44 10.51
N ASP A 841 2.18 -33.72 10.88
CA ASP A 841 1.18 -34.77 10.62
C ASP A 841 0.02 -34.77 11.65
N THR A 842 0.11 -33.96 12.72
CA THR A 842 -0.98 -33.79 13.72
C THR A 842 -2.14 -32.94 13.20
N PHE A 843 -1.86 -31.97 12.32
CA PHE A 843 -2.85 -31.01 11.85
C PHE A 843 -3.82 -31.63 10.84
N LYS A 844 -5.11 -31.49 11.12
CA LYS A 844 -6.20 -31.95 10.26
C LYS A 844 -6.97 -30.75 9.71
N THR A 845 -7.52 -30.88 8.51
CA THR A 845 -8.30 -29.81 7.87
C THR A 845 -9.71 -30.29 7.52
N ILE A 846 -10.73 -29.51 7.88
CA ILE A 846 -12.14 -29.83 7.60
C ILE A 846 -12.79 -28.66 6.87
N VAL A 847 -13.51 -28.96 5.78
CA VAL A 847 -14.27 -27.96 5.02
C VAL A 847 -15.70 -27.90 5.55
N LEU A 848 -16.08 -26.80 6.20
CA LEU A 848 -17.45 -26.61 6.69
C LEU A 848 -18.41 -26.25 5.55
N GLU A 849 -17.97 -25.43 4.60
CA GLU A 849 -18.83 -24.95 3.52
C GLU A 849 -18.10 -24.82 2.18
N THR A 850 -18.80 -25.25 1.13
CA THR A 850 -18.51 -24.95 -0.28
C THR A 850 -19.79 -24.37 -0.92
N LYS A 851 -19.64 -23.22 -1.57
CA LYS A 851 -20.69 -22.48 -2.30
C LYS A 851 -20.11 -21.98 -3.62
N SER A 852 -20.90 -21.95 -4.70
CA SER A 852 -20.49 -21.26 -5.93
C SER A 852 -21.19 -19.91 -6.06
N VAL A 853 -20.44 -18.83 -5.90
CA VAL A 853 -20.91 -17.45 -6.03
C VAL A 853 -20.74 -17.01 -7.49
N ARG A 854 -21.73 -16.31 -8.04
CA ARG A 854 -21.65 -15.66 -9.36
C ARG A 854 -21.95 -14.18 -9.16
N HIS A 855 -21.20 -13.30 -9.82
CA HIS A 855 -21.40 -11.85 -9.76
C HIS A 855 -21.10 -11.20 -11.11
N MET A 856 -21.69 -10.03 -11.36
CA MET A 856 -21.33 -9.19 -12.50
C MET A 856 -19.98 -8.50 -12.28
N THR A 857 -19.26 -8.29 -13.37
CA THR A 857 -18.07 -7.44 -13.44
C THR A 857 -18.12 -6.66 -14.75
N ALA A 858 -17.76 -5.37 -14.73
CA ALA A 858 -17.88 -4.50 -15.91
C ALA A 858 -17.04 -4.98 -17.11
N ARG A 859 -15.84 -5.56 -16.85
CA ARG A 859 -14.93 -6.06 -17.88
C ARG A 859 -15.18 -7.51 -18.31
N LEU A 860 -15.45 -8.43 -17.37
CA LEU A 860 -15.49 -9.89 -17.62
C LEU A 860 -16.90 -10.51 -17.61
N GLY A 861 -17.95 -9.72 -17.35
CA GLY A 861 -19.32 -10.22 -17.26
C GLY A 861 -19.54 -11.10 -16.03
N LEU A 862 -20.30 -12.20 -16.19
CA LEU A 862 -20.63 -13.11 -15.09
C LEU A 862 -19.42 -13.96 -14.65
N VAL A 863 -18.78 -13.61 -13.53
CA VAL A 863 -17.65 -14.38 -12.98
C VAL A 863 -18.14 -15.35 -11.91
N LYS A 864 -17.94 -16.65 -12.13
CA LYS A 864 -18.14 -17.71 -11.13
C LYS A 864 -16.88 -17.81 -10.26
N ARG A 865 -17.06 -17.77 -8.94
CA ARG A 865 -16.02 -18.11 -7.95
C ARG A 865 -16.59 -19.16 -6.99
N ILE A 866 -15.81 -20.19 -6.68
CA ILE A 866 -16.09 -21.11 -5.59
C ILE A 866 -15.57 -20.47 -4.30
N SER A 867 -16.48 -20.29 -3.34
CA SER A 867 -16.18 -19.83 -2.00
C SER A 867 -16.15 -21.02 -1.04
N LEU A 868 -15.08 -21.13 -0.27
CA LEU A 868 -14.81 -22.26 0.61
C LEU A 868 -14.44 -21.76 2.01
N LEU A 869 -15.04 -22.36 3.03
CA LEU A 869 -14.76 -22.14 4.46
C LEU A 869 -14.07 -23.40 5.00
N ALA A 870 -12.81 -23.26 5.42
CA ALA A 870 -12.00 -24.33 5.99
C ALA A 870 -11.64 -24.01 7.45
N VAL A 871 -11.54 -25.06 8.26
CA VAL A 871 -11.01 -25.06 9.62
C VAL A 871 -9.81 -25.99 9.65
N VAL A 872 -8.78 -25.62 10.42
CA VAL A 872 -7.52 -26.33 10.60
C VAL A 872 -7.29 -26.43 12.11
N GLY A 873 -6.84 -27.59 12.61
CA GLY A 873 -6.43 -27.73 14.01
C GLY A 873 -5.73 -29.07 14.29
N ASN A 874 -5.07 -29.15 15.44
CA ASN A 874 -4.23 -30.30 15.84
C ASN A 874 -4.89 -31.24 16.87
N GLY A 875 -6.06 -30.90 17.41
CA GLY A 875 -6.72 -31.65 18.50
C GLY A 875 -6.20 -31.31 19.91
N ASN A 876 -5.25 -30.38 20.03
CA ASN A 876 -4.63 -29.95 21.29
C ASN A 876 -4.74 -28.42 21.42
N GLY A 877 -5.96 -27.89 21.45
CA GLY A 877 -6.27 -26.48 21.69
C GLY A 877 -5.99 -25.53 20.51
N LEU A 878 -5.04 -25.84 19.61
CA LEU A 878 -4.71 -24.98 18.47
C LEU A 878 -5.67 -25.23 17.29
N ALA A 879 -6.52 -24.24 16.98
CA ALA A 879 -7.34 -24.25 15.78
C ALA A 879 -7.55 -22.87 15.17
N GLY A 880 -7.82 -22.84 13.86
CA GLY A 880 -8.01 -21.62 13.09
C GLY A 880 -8.98 -21.86 11.94
N PHE A 881 -9.69 -20.82 11.52
CA PHE A 881 -10.61 -20.90 10.39
C PHE A 881 -10.42 -19.74 9.42
N ALA A 882 -10.64 -20.02 8.14
CA ALA A 882 -10.58 -19.00 7.10
C ALA A 882 -11.50 -19.31 5.92
N PHE A 883 -11.83 -18.23 5.21
CA PHE A 883 -12.74 -18.24 4.08
C PHE A 883 -12.01 -17.69 2.85
N ALA A 884 -11.97 -18.45 1.76
CA ALA A 884 -11.34 -18.06 0.51
C ALA A 884 -12.31 -18.17 -0.68
N LYS A 885 -12.05 -17.37 -1.73
CA LYS A 885 -12.73 -17.44 -3.02
C LYS A 885 -11.69 -17.68 -4.12
N HIS A 886 -11.94 -18.64 -5.01
CA HIS A 886 -11.14 -18.89 -6.23
C HIS A 886 -12.05 -19.31 -7.40
N SER A 887 -11.53 -19.45 -8.63
CA SER A 887 -12.24 -20.12 -9.73
C SER A 887 -12.56 -21.58 -9.39
N ASP A 888 -11.49 -22.31 -9.02
CA ASP A 888 -11.47 -23.77 -8.84
C ASP A 888 -11.53 -24.18 -7.37
N SER A 889 -12.14 -25.34 -7.10
CA SER A 889 -12.36 -25.85 -5.74
C SER A 889 -11.07 -26.26 -5.03
N LYS A 890 -10.13 -26.90 -5.74
CA LYS A 890 -8.82 -27.31 -5.16
C LYS A 890 -7.98 -26.08 -4.77
N LEU A 891 -7.95 -25.05 -5.62
CA LEU A 891 -7.21 -23.81 -5.33
C LEU A 891 -7.91 -22.96 -4.25
N ALA A 892 -9.25 -22.95 -4.21
CA ALA A 892 -10.00 -22.35 -3.10
C ALA A 892 -9.72 -23.07 -1.78
N LEU A 893 -9.60 -24.41 -1.79
CA LEU A 893 -9.24 -25.22 -0.63
C LEU A 893 -7.83 -24.89 -0.13
N LYS A 894 -6.81 -24.98 -1.00
CA LYS A 894 -5.41 -24.61 -0.68
C LYS A 894 -5.31 -23.21 -0.09
N LYS A 895 -6.01 -22.23 -0.69
CA LYS A 895 -6.03 -20.85 -0.20
C LYS A 895 -6.74 -20.71 1.16
N ALA A 896 -7.84 -21.41 1.38
CA ALA A 896 -8.56 -21.38 2.66
C ALA A 896 -7.78 -22.09 3.78
N SER A 897 -7.25 -23.29 3.53
CA SER A 897 -6.49 -24.07 4.51
C SER A 897 -5.21 -23.34 4.93
N ASN A 898 -4.45 -22.80 3.98
CA ASN A 898 -3.22 -22.07 4.31
C ASN A 898 -3.52 -20.74 5.03
N MET A 899 -4.63 -20.07 4.73
CA MET A 899 -5.05 -18.87 5.46
C MET A 899 -5.59 -19.18 6.86
N ALA A 900 -6.19 -20.36 7.06
CA ALA A 900 -6.63 -20.83 8.37
C ALA A 900 -5.44 -21.25 9.24
N ALA A 901 -4.42 -21.87 8.65
CA ALA A 901 -3.14 -22.17 9.31
C ALA A 901 -2.40 -20.89 9.77
N LYS A 902 -2.43 -19.83 8.95
CA LYS A 902 -1.94 -18.48 9.35
C LYS A 902 -2.81 -17.78 10.40
N ARG A 903 -3.95 -18.37 10.80
CA ARG A 903 -4.92 -17.84 11.76
C ARG A 903 -5.26 -18.86 12.85
N LEU A 904 -4.32 -19.75 13.16
CA LEU A 904 -4.41 -20.59 14.34
C LEU A 904 -4.48 -19.70 15.59
N LYS A 905 -5.35 -20.06 16.51
CA LYS A 905 -5.46 -19.50 17.84
C LYS A 905 -5.44 -20.64 18.83
N TYR A 906 -4.83 -20.41 19.99
CA TYR A 906 -4.90 -21.33 21.10
C TYR A 906 -6.23 -21.13 21.83
N VAL A 907 -6.92 -22.23 22.10
CA VAL A 907 -8.14 -22.29 22.91
C VAL A 907 -7.83 -23.15 24.12
N GLU A 908 -7.82 -22.53 25.29
CA GLU A 908 -7.65 -23.23 26.55
C GLU A 908 -8.86 -24.12 26.85
N ARG A 909 -8.58 -25.31 27.37
CA ARG A 909 -9.57 -26.34 27.71
C ARG A 909 -9.51 -26.62 29.21
N LEU A 910 -10.66 -26.73 29.84
CA LEU A 910 -10.75 -27.24 31.21
C LEU A 910 -10.56 -28.77 31.15
N GLN A 911 -9.57 -29.27 31.89
CA GLN A 911 -9.22 -30.70 32.01
C GLN A 911 -9.06 -31.39 30.63
N ASP A 912 -8.59 -30.65 29.63
CA ASP A 912 -8.44 -31.06 28.21
C ASP A 912 -9.69 -31.59 27.49
N HIS A 913 -10.87 -31.56 28.13
CA HIS A 913 -12.11 -32.10 27.56
C HIS A 913 -13.20 -31.05 27.25
N THR A 914 -13.24 -29.91 27.96
CA THR A 914 -14.37 -28.95 27.96
C THR A 914 -13.91 -27.49 27.94
N ILE A 915 -14.86 -26.55 27.98
CA ILE A 915 -14.66 -25.11 28.19
C ILE A 915 -14.68 -24.76 29.68
N TYR A 916 -14.15 -23.58 30.06
CA TYR A 916 -14.11 -23.12 31.45
C TYR A 916 -15.44 -22.57 31.96
N GLN A 917 -16.06 -21.70 31.16
CA GLN A 917 -17.27 -20.95 31.47
C GLN A 917 -18.31 -21.10 30.34
N ASP A 918 -19.58 -21.20 30.71
CA ASP A 918 -20.71 -21.08 29.78
C ASP A 918 -20.70 -19.70 29.10
N PHE A 919 -20.96 -19.65 27.80
CA PHE A 919 -20.90 -18.38 27.07
C PHE A 919 -21.97 -18.22 26.00
N TRP A 920 -22.45 -16.99 25.88
CA TRP A 920 -23.24 -16.53 24.75
C TRP A 920 -22.35 -15.82 23.72
N ALA A 921 -22.60 -16.08 22.44
CA ALA A 921 -21.92 -15.38 21.35
C ALA A 921 -22.83 -15.15 20.16
N GLU A 922 -22.84 -13.94 19.63
CA GLU A 922 -23.61 -13.55 18.45
C GLU A 922 -22.72 -13.15 17.28
N CYS A 923 -23.12 -13.55 16.07
CA CYS A 923 -22.57 -13.00 14.85
C CYS A 923 -23.67 -12.83 13.82
N ARG A 924 -23.95 -11.58 13.41
CA ARG A 924 -25.12 -11.24 12.57
C ARG A 924 -26.40 -11.76 13.25
N SER A 925 -27.26 -12.49 12.53
CA SER A 925 -28.49 -13.10 13.04
C SER A 925 -28.34 -14.58 13.46
N THR A 926 -27.14 -14.99 13.89
CA THR A 926 -26.94 -16.29 14.55
C THR A 926 -26.41 -16.09 15.96
N GLN A 927 -27.16 -16.60 16.93
CA GLN A 927 -26.80 -16.58 18.35
C GLN A 927 -26.43 -18.00 18.78
N LEU A 928 -25.42 -18.10 19.63
CA LEU A 928 -24.92 -19.35 20.21
C LEU A 928 -25.05 -19.27 21.72
N PHE A 929 -25.54 -20.35 22.31
CA PHE A 929 -25.53 -20.59 23.75
C PHE A 929 -24.76 -21.89 23.96
N VAL A 930 -23.59 -21.79 24.61
CA VAL A 930 -22.67 -22.91 24.79
C VAL A 930 -22.55 -23.21 26.28
N GLN A 931 -22.67 -24.49 26.64
CA GLN A 931 -22.59 -24.96 28.02
C GLN A 931 -21.49 -26.02 28.19
N ARG A 932 -20.76 -25.91 29.30
CA ARG A 932 -19.88 -26.96 29.81
C ARG A 932 -20.72 -28.16 30.27
N MET A 933 -20.14 -29.35 30.13
CA MET A 933 -20.78 -30.62 30.46
C MET A 933 -19.72 -31.53 31.09
N PRO A 934 -20.09 -32.46 32.00
CA PRO A 934 -19.13 -33.38 32.61
C PRO A 934 -18.55 -34.36 31.59
N GLU A 935 -17.39 -34.96 31.93
CA GLU A 935 -16.72 -35.96 31.09
C GLU A 935 -17.66 -37.11 30.70
N GLY A 936 -17.66 -37.47 29.42
CA GLY A 936 -18.46 -38.58 28.87
C GLY A 936 -19.88 -38.18 28.41
N TYR A 937 -20.30 -36.93 28.55
CA TYR A 937 -21.58 -36.42 28.01
C TYR A 937 -21.60 -36.37 26.46
N GLY A 938 -20.45 -36.11 25.84
CA GLY A 938 -20.22 -35.97 24.41
C GLY A 938 -20.64 -34.63 23.81
N LEU A 939 -20.42 -34.48 22.49
CA LEU A 939 -20.77 -33.27 21.73
C LEU A 939 -22.24 -33.28 21.29
N ARG A 940 -23.10 -32.52 22.00
CA ARG A 940 -24.50 -32.26 21.61
C ARG A 940 -24.66 -30.86 21.06
N CYS A 941 -24.28 -30.68 19.79
CA CYS A 941 -24.25 -29.39 19.12
C CYS A 941 -24.54 -29.48 17.62
N HIS A 942 -24.69 -28.33 16.96
CA HIS A 942 -24.80 -28.26 15.50
C HIS A 942 -23.55 -28.88 14.82
N ARG A 943 -23.74 -29.63 13.72
CA ARG A 943 -22.66 -30.41 13.05
C ARG A 943 -21.40 -29.62 12.71
N ALA A 944 -21.51 -28.30 12.48
CA ALA A 944 -20.36 -27.44 12.24
C ALA A 944 -19.51 -27.23 13.50
N ILE A 945 -20.16 -27.01 14.64
CA ILE A 945 -19.52 -26.89 15.95
C ILE A 945 -18.88 -28.23 16.30
N ARG A 946 -19.58 -29.36 16.09
CA ARG A 946 -19.01 -30.71 16.29
C ARG A 946 -17.70 -30.92 15.53
N ALA A 947 -17.63 -30.49 14.27
CA ALA A 947 -16.41 -30.57 13.47
C ALA A 947 -15.29 -29.61 13.93
N ILE A 948 -15.63 -28.44 14.47
CA ILE A 948 -14.65 -27.51 15.07
C ILE A 948 -14.11 -28.10 16.39
N CYS A 949 -14.99 -28.60 17.27
CA CYS A 949 -14.61 -29.26 18.52
C CYS A 949 -13.67 -30.46 18.28
N GLN A 950 -13.90 -31.24 17.22
CA GLN A 950 -12.98 -32.33 16.82
C GLN A 950 -11.57 -31.84 16.42
N LEU A 951 -11.43 -30.61 15.91
CA LEU A 951 -10.13 -30.02 15.53
C LEU A 951 -9.44 -29.28 16.69
N ILE A 952 -10.22 -28.78 17.67
CA ILE A 952 -9.70 -28.21 18.92
C ILE A 952 -9.35 -29.32 19.92
N GLY A 953 -10.08 -30.43 19.89
CA GLY A 953 -10.04 -31.50 20.88
C GLY A 953 -10.95 -31.29 22.08
N ILE A 954 -12.10 -30.61 21.90
CA ILE A 954 -13.18 -30.56 22.90
C ILE A 954 -14.05 -31.81 22.72
N ARG A 955 -14.31 -32.54 23.79
CA ARG A 955 -15.03 -33.83 23.80
C ARG A 955 -16.46 -33.70 24.32
N ASP A 956 -16.66 -32.91 25.36
CA ASP A 956 -17.93 -32.78 26.07
C ASP A 956 -18.41 -31.33 25.99
N LEU A 957 -19.58 -31.12 25.38
CA LEU A 957 -20.13 -29.79 25.12
C LEU A 957 -21.60 -29.87 24.73
N PHE A 958 -22.43 -29.01 25.30
CA PHE A 958 -23.76 -28.72 24.75
C PHE A 958 -23.72 -27.35 24.06
N ALA A 959 -24.24 -27.23 22.83
CA ALA A 959 -24.32 -25.93 22.18
C ALA A 959 -25.59 -25.80 21.33
N ARG A 960 -26.44 -24.84 21.72
CA ARG A 960 -27.66 -24.44 21.03
C ARG A 960 -27.37 -23.30 20.06
N VAL A 961 -27.89 -23.41 18.85
CA VAL A 961 -27.78 -22.39 17.79
C VAL A 961 -29.17 -21.82 17.52
N GLU A 962 -29.32 -20.53 17.64
CA GLU A 962 -30.56 -19.80 17.32
C GLU A 962 -30.37 -18.90 16.10
N GLY A 963 -31.48 -18.60 15.41
CA GLY A 963 -31.47 -17.88 14.14
C GLY A 963 -31.00 -18.73 12.95
N ASN A 964 -30.17 -18.18 12.07
CA ASN A 964 -29.87 -18.78 10.75
C ASN A 964 -28.82 -19.91 10.80
N THR A 965 -29.26 -21.12 11.18
CA THR A 965 -28.44 -22.35 11.26
C THR A 965 -27.69 -22.74 9.97
N LYS A 966 -28.07 -22.20 8.81
CA LYS A 966 -27.39 -22.46 7.51
C LYS A 966 -26.18 -21.55 7.27
N ASN A 967 -25.90 -20.57 8.13
CA ASN A 967 -24.78 -19.63 7.96
C ASN A 967 -23.50 -20.10 8.70
N TYR A 968 -22.81 -21.08 8.12
CA TYR A 968 -21.59 -21.67 8.68
C TYR A 968 -20.48 -20.65 9.02
N GLN A 969 -20.38 -19.54 8.27
CA GLN A 969 -19.39 -18.50 8.54
C GLN A 969 -19.68 -17.76 9.85
N ALA A 970 -20.95 -17.44 10.12
CA ALA A 970 -21.33 -16.75 11.34
C ALA A 970 -21.31 -17.68 12.56
N ILE A 971 -21.73 -18.94 12.40
CA ILE A 971 -21.61 -19.97 13.45
C ILE A 971 -20.14 -20.19 13.83
N ALA A 972 -19.25 -20.37 12.84
CA ALA A 972 -17.83 -20.53 13.13
C ALA A 972 -17.24 -19.28 13.82
N LYS A 973 -17.55 -18.08 13.31
CA LYS A 973 -17.05 -16.84 13.92
C LYS A 973 -17.56 -16.66 15.36
N ALA A 974 -18.86 -16.75 15.61
CA ALA A 974 -19.43 -16.63 16.96
C ALA A 974 -18.84 -17.68 17.92
N PHE A 975 -18.64 -18.93 17.46
CA PHE A 975 -18.10 -19.99 18.31
C PHE A 975 -16.65 -19.73 18.70
N PHE A 976 -15.79 -19.35 17.75
CA PHE A 976 -14.40 -18.97 18.05
C PHE A 976 -14.32 -17.67 18.86
N ASP A 977 -15.14 -16.67 18.57
CA ASP A 977 -15.13 -15.40 19.31
C ASP A 977 -15.59 -15.60 20.78
N GLY A 978 -16.47 -16.56 21.05
CA GLY A 978 -16.86 -16.95 22.42
C GLY A 978 -15.79 -17.77 23.15
N LEU A 979 -15.20 -18.77 22.49
CA LEU A 979 -14.11 -19.58 23.04
C LEU A 979 -12.86 -18.78 23.44
N LEU A 980 -12.67 -17.60 22.85
CA LEU A 980 -11.55 -16.69 23.15
C LEU A 980 -11.91 -15.61 24.18
N LYS A 981 -13.17 -15.54 24.58
CA LYS A 981 -13.69 -14.61 25.61
C LYS A 981 -14.00 -15.30 26.93
N GLN A 982 -13.94 -16.63 26.99
CA GLN A 982 -14.06 -17.36 28.26
C GLN A 982 -12.95 -16.91 29.20
N GLU A 983 -13.28 -16.69 30.46
CA GLU A 983 -12.29 -16.43 31.52
C GLU A 983 -11.87 -17.77 32.13
N THR A 984 -10.59 -17.91 32.46
CA THR A 984 -10.15 -19.05 33.28
C THR A 984 -10.67 -18.91 34.70
N HIS A 985 -10.76 -20.00 35.46
CA HIS A 985 -11.17 -19.92 36.87
C HIS A 985 -10.27 -19.00 37.70
N GLN A 986 -8.99 -18.88 37.33
CA GLN A 986 -8.04 -17.94 37.96
C GLN A 986 -8.36 -16.48 37.65
N GLN A 987 -8.57 -16.14 36.37
CA GLN A 987 -8.97 -14.79 35.94
C GLN A 987 -10.32 -14.38 36.55
N LEU A 988 -11.25 -15.32 36.65
CA LEU A 988 -12.55 -15.12 37.30
C LEU A 988 -12.39 -14.79 38.80
N ALA A 989 -11.55 -15.57 39.51
CA ALA A 989 -11.25 -15.36 40.93
C ALA A 989 -10.62 -13.99 41.19
N GLU A 990 -9.68 -13.57 40.34
CA GLU A 990 -9.02 -12.25 40.42
C GLU A 990 -9.99 -11.10 40.15
N ARG A 991 -10.84 -11.21 39.11
CA ARG A 991 -11.82 -10.17 38.77
C ARG A 991 -12.90 -10.01 39.84
N LYS A 992 -13.46 -11.10 40.35
CA LYS A 992 -14.52 -11.08 41.38
C LYS A 992 -13.98 -10.93 42.80
N ARG A 993 -12.68 -11.16 43.02
CA ARG A 993 -12.02 -11.20 44.34
C ARG A 993 -12.63 -12.23 45.29
N LEU A 994 -13.05 -13.38 44.73
CA LEU A 994 -13.71 -14.48 45.43
C LEU A 994 -13.02 -15.81 45.12
N LEU A 995 -13.19 -16.81 45.98
CA LEU A 995 -12.72 -18.18 45.72
C LEU A 995 -13.63 -18.85 44.68
N VAL A 996 -13.05 -19.50 43.67
CA VAL A 996 -13.81 -20.35 42.75
C VAL A 996 -13.81 -21.77 43.30
N VAL A 997 -15.00 -22.31 43.53
CA VAL A 997 -15.23 -23.59 44.20
C VAL A 997 -15.93 -24.57 43.27
N GLU A 998 -15.47 -25.82 43.25
CA GLU A 998 -16.07 -26.95 42.54
C GLU A 998 -16.66 -27.95 43.53
N PHE A 999 -17.96 -28.25 43.39
CA PHE A 999 -18.66 -29.23 44.22
C PHE A 999 -18.61 -30.61 43.55
N ARG A 1000 -17.64 -31.45 43.94
CA ARG A 1000 -17.49 -32.79 43.36
C ARG A 1000 -18.39 -33.81 44.06
N LYS A 1001 -19.17 -34.57 43.26
CA LYS A 1001 -19.99 -35.68 43.76
C LYS A 1001 -19.17 -36.75 44.52
N GLU A 1002 -17.93 -36.98 44.09
CA GLU A 1002 -16.97 -37.90 44.70
C GLU A 1002 -16.64 -37.54 46.15
N LEU A 1003 -16.57 -36.24 46.45
CA LEU A 1003 -16.29 -35.69 47.78
C LEU A 1003 -17.59 -35.41 48.55
N GLY A 1004 -18.68 -36.10 48.22
CA GLY A 1004 -20.00 -35.86 48.83
C GLY A 1004 -20.57 -34.46 48.59
N TYR A 1005 -20.13 -33.75 47.54
CA TYR A 1005 -20.39 -32.32 47.30
C TYR A 1005 -19.78 -31.38 48.35
N LEU A 1006 -18.67 -31.75 48.99
CA LEU A 1006 -17.84 -30.80 49.73
C LEU A 1006 -17.20 -29.77 48.78
N PRO A 1007 -17.03 -28.51 49.23
CA PRO A 1007 -16.44 -27.44 48.43
C PRO A 1007 -14.94 -27.65 48.23
N LYS A 1008 -14.49 -27.86 46.98
CA LYS A 1008 -13.07 -27.84 46.63
C LYS A 1008 -12.70 -26.50 46.00
N VAL A 1009 -11.77 -25.76 46.60
CA VAL A 1009 -11.21 -24.54 45.98
C VAL A 1009 -10.41 -24.93 44.74
N VAL A 1010 -10.77 -24.34 43.59
CA VAL A 1010 -10.12 -24.53 42.28
C VAL A 1010 -9.20 -23.36 41.95
N ALA A 1011 -9.58 -22.14 42.32
CA ALA A 1011 -8.78 -20.93 42.12
C ALA A 1011 -8.96 -19.93 43.26
N ARG A 1012 -7.92 -19.15 43.52
CA ARG A 1012 -7.84 -18.11 44.56
C ARG A 1012 -7.20 -16.86 43.96
N PRO A 1013 -7.70 -15.64 44.23
CA PRO A 1013 -7.03 -14.42 43.78
C PRO A 1013 -5.61 -14.34 44.37
N VAL A 1014 -4.61 -14.09 43.51
CA VAL A 1014 -3.20 -13.96 43.89
C VAL A 1014 -2.81 -12.50 44.12
N HIS A 1015 -3.33 -11.60 43.29
CA HIS A 1015 -2.97 -10.17 43.27
C HIS A 1015 -3.98 -9.25 43.96
N ALA A 1016 -5.09 -9.80 44.45
CA ALA A 1016 -6.16 -9.04 45.10
C ALA A 1016 -6.59 -9.72 46.40
N GLU A 1017 -6.93 -8.92 47.40
CA GLU A 1017 -7.48 -9.40 48.67
C GLU A 1017 -8.87 -10.02 48.46
N LEU A 1018 -9.22 -10.99 49.29
CA LEU A 1018 -10.50 -11.69 49.23
C LEU A 1018 -11.61 -10.81 49.82
N ARG A 1019 -12.74 -10.69 49.12
CA ARG A 1019 -13.94 -10.04 49.66
C ARG A 1019 -14.51 -10.82 50.85
N LEU A 1020 -15.12 -10.08 51.77
CA LEU A 1020 -15.93 -10.63 52.87
C LEU A 1020 -17.39 -10.79 52.43
N ASP A 1021 -18.12 -11.70 53.06
CA ASP A 1021 -19.55 -11.94 52.77
C ASP A 1021 -20.42 -10.68 52.90
N SER A 1022 -20.01 -9.71 53.74
CA SER A 1022 -20.67 -8.41 53.91
C SER A 1022 -20.50 -7.45 52.72
N GLU A 1023 -19.56 -7.71 51.82
CA GLU A 1023 -19.28 -6.91 50.62
C GLU A 1023 -19.96 -7.46 49.36
N ILE A 1024 -20.66 -8.59 49.47
CA ILE A 1024 -21.40 -9.23 48.39
C ILE A 1024 -22.82 -8.68 48.39
N GLU A 1025 -23.24 -8.08 47.27
CA GLU A 1025 -24.63 -7.60 47.13
C GLU A 1025 -25.59 -8.80 47.09
N PRO A 1026 -26.77 -8.74 47.74
CA PRO A 1026 -27.71 -9.87 47.77
C PRO A 1026 -28.28 -10.23 46.38
N ASP A 1027 -28.19 -9.31 45.42
CA ASP A 1027 -28.58 -9.51 44.02
C ASP A 1027 -27.41 -10.01 43.13
N GLU A 1028 -26.19 -10.18 43.67
CA GLU A 1028 -25.02 -10.68 42.93
C GLU A 1028 -25.08 -12.22 42.79
N GLU A 1029 -25.50 -12.73 41.63
CA GLU A 1029 -25.49 -14.17 41.36
C GLU A 1029 -24.06 -14.75 41.32
N LEU A 1030 -23.79 -15.72 42.20
CA LEU A 1030 -22.47 -16.36 42.37
C LEU A 1030 -22.31 -17.69 41.61
N ASP A 1031 -23.41 -18.30 41.12
CA ASP A 1031 -23.38 -19.60 40.45
C ASP A 1031 -22.84 -19.47 39.01
N LEU A 1032 -21.62 -19.98 38.79
CA LEU A 1032 -20.91 -19.90 37.50
C LEU A 1032 -21.67 -20.55 36.32
N ASP A 1033 -22.51 -21.55 36.58
CA ASP A 1033 -23.27 -22.28 35.56
C ASP A 1033 -24.45 -21.48 34.98
N ASP A 1034 -24.90 -20.42 35.65
CA ASP A 1034 -25.98 -19.57 35.14
C ASP A 1034 -25.44 -18.34 34.36
N LEU A 1035 -24.13 -18.07 34.39
CA LEU A 1035 -23.52 -16.88 33.81
C LEU A 1035 -23.00 -17.08 32.37
N TYR A 1036 -23.84 -16.82 31.35
CA TYR A 1036 -23.41 -16.79 29.93
C TYR A 1036 -22.61 -15.54 29.53
N GLY A 1037 -22.36 -14.64 30.48
CA GLY A 1037 -21.82 -13.30 30.25
C GLY A 1037 -22.88 -12.27 29.84
N GLN A 1038 -22.56 -10.98 30.02
CA GLN A 1038 -23.42 -9.83 29.68
C GLN A 1038 -24.83 -9.86 30.32
N GLY A 1039 -24.96 -10.39 31.55
CA GLY A 1039 -26.24 -10.45 32.27
C GLY A 1039 -27.30 -11.36 31.63
N ARG A 1040 -26.87 -12.36 30.84
CA ARG A 1040 -27.77 -13.36 30.24
C ARG A 1040 -27.69 -14.68 31.00
N TYR A 1041 -28.87 -15.24 31.28
CA TYR A 1041 -29.05 -16.45 32.09
C TYR A 1041 -29.78 -17.56 31.31
N PRO A 1042 -29.54 -18.85 31.61
CA PRO A 1042 -30.28 -19.93 30.97
C PRO A 1042 -31.74 -19.91 31.41
N TYR A 1043 -32.67 -19.90 30.47
CA TYR A 1043 -34.07 -20.13 30.80
C TYR A 1043 -34.30 -21.60 31.21
N ARG A 1044 -34.16 -21.87 32.51
CA ARG A 1044 -34.47 -23.15 33.15
C ARG A 1044 -35.99 -23.37 33.12
N ARG A 1045 -36.47 -24.16 32.15
CA ARG A 1045 -37.88 -24.61 32.11
C ARG A 1045 -38.19 -25.38 33.40
N ARG A 1046 -39.21 -24.94 34.14
CA ARG A 1046 -39.74 -25.70 35.28
C ARG A 1046 -40.06 -27.14 34.82
N PRO A 1047 -39.65 -28.18 35.54
CA PRO A 1047 -39.98 -29.55 35.17
C PRO A 1047 -41.50 -29.70 35.10
N ARG A 1048 -41.99 -30.44 34.09
CA ARG A 1048 -43.42 -30.77 34.01
C ARG A 1048 -43.80 -31.55 35.26
N GLN A 1049 -44.76 -31.03 36.03
CA GLN A 1049 -45.29 -31.77 37.16
C GLN A 1049 -45.95 -33.06 36.65
N PRO A 1050 -45.71 -34.21 37.31
CA PRO A 1050 -46.40 -35.45 36.95
C PRO A 1050 -47.90 -35.33 37.28
N PHE A 1051 -48.75 -36.03 36.54
CA PHE A 1051 -50.20 -35.90 36.69
C PHE A 1051 -50.72 -36.27 38.10
N TRP A 1052 -49.98 -37.12 38.82
CA TRP A 1052 -50.32 -37.58 40.17
C TRP A 1052 -49.86 -36.66 41.30
N ILE A 1053 -49.38 -35.43 41.02
CA ILE A 1053 -48.89 -34.51 42.06
C ILE A 1053 -49.97 -34.11 43.08
N ASN A 1054 -51.24 -34.12 42.66
CA ASN A 1054 -52.40 -33.88 43.53
C ASN A 1054 -53.04 -35.16 44.08
N SER A 1055 -52.40 -36.34 43.89
CA SER A 1055 -52.93 -37.61 44.40
C SER A 1055 -52.67 -37.77 45.90
N ASP A 1056 -53.63 -38.34 46.60
CA ASP A 1056 -53.62 -38.51 48.06
C ASP A 1056 -52.41 -39.33 48.55
N GLY A 1057 -51.98 -40.32 47.76
CA GLY A 1057 -50.77 -41.11 48.02
C GLY A 1057 -49.47 -40.31 47.88
N TYR A 1058 -49.40 -39.38 46.91
CA TYR A 1058 -48.25 -38.50 46.75
C TYR A 1058 -48.19 -37.42 47.83
N LEU A 1059 -49.33 -36.88 48.27
CA LEU A 1059 -49.40 -35.96 49.40
C LEU A 1059 -48.99 -36.63 50.73
N LYS A 1060 -49.44 -37.87 50.98
CA LYS A 1060 -48.99 -38.67 52.13
C LYS A 1060 -47.49 -38.99 52.06
N LYS A 1061 -46.93 -39.23 50.86
CA LYS A 1061 -45.48 -39.35 50.67
C LYS A 1061 -44.76 -38.05 51.03
N LEU A 1062 -45.21 -36.90 50.52
CA LEU A 1062 -44.64 -35.58 50.84
C LEU A 1062 -44.64 -35.29 52.35
N TRP A 1063 -45.72 -35.61 53.05
CA TRP A 1063 -45.80 -35.50 54.51
C TRP A 1063 -44.78 -36.39 55.25
N ARG A 1064 -44.53 -37.61 54.76
CA ARG A 1064 -43.48 -38.51 55.31
C ARG A 1064 -42.07 -38.03 55.01
N GLU A 1065 -41.85 -37.37 53.88
CA GLU A 1065 -40.56 -36.78 53.50
C GLU A 1065 -40.30 -35.43 54.17
N HIS A 1066 -41.33 -34.75 54.68
CA HIS A 1066 -41.25 -33.41 55.28
C HIS A 1066 -40.24 -33.29 56.45
N PRO A 1067 -40.11 -34.24 57.39
CA PRO A 1067 -39.11 -34.17 58.47
C PRO A 1067 -37.66 -34.26 57.98
N TYR A 1068 -37.43 -34.93 56.85
CA TYR A 1068 -36.11 -35.10 56.23
C TYR A 1068 -35.77 -33.97 55.24
N ARG A 1069 -36.72 -33.05 55.01
CA ARG A 1069 -36.56 -31.93 54.08
C ARG A 1069 -35.39 -31.05 54.53
N ASN A 1070 -34.46 -30.82 53.61
CA ASN A 1070 -33.18 -30.13 53.85
C ASN A 1070 -32.18 -30.84 54.77
N MET A 1071 -32.47 -32.03 55.31
CA MET A 1071 -31.56 -32.74 56.23
C MET A 1071 -30.18 -32.98 55.59
N GLU A 1072 -30.13 -33.35 54.31
CA GLU A 1072 -28.86 -33.48 53.56
C GLU A 1072 -28.13 -32.14 53.43
N LYS A 1073 -28.83 -31.04 53.15
CA LYS A 1073 -28.22 -29.70 53.04
C LYS A 1073 -27.65 -29.21 54.37
N VAL A 1074 -28.39 -29.43 55.46
CA VAL A 1074 -27.94 -29.12 56.82
C VAL A 1074 -26.75 -30.00 57.18
N LYS A 1075 -26.80 -31.30 56.89
CA LYS A 1075 -25.66 -32.22 57.11
C LYS A 1075 -24.41 -31.78 56.36
N LEU A 1076 -24.52 -31.41 55.08
CA LEU A 1076 -23.39 -30.93 54.28
C LEU A 1076 -22.81 -29.61 54.82
N ARG A 1077 -23.65 -28.70 55.31
CA ARG A 1077 -23.20 -27.49 56.00
C ARG A 1077 -22.44 -27.82 57.29
N VAL A 1078 -23.02 -28.61 58.18
CA VAL A 1078 -22.41 -28.98 59.47
C VAL A 1078 -21.11 -29.78 59.30
N LEU A 1079 -20.98 -30.57 58.21
CA LEU A 1079 -19.71 -31.19 57.81
C LEU A 1079 -18.68 -30.16 57.30
N ALA A 1080 -19.09 -29.21 56.46
CA ALA A 1080 -18.21 -28.14 55.96
C ALA A 1080 -17.73 -27.20 57.09
N ASP A 1081 -18.57 -26.97 58.10
CA ASP A 1081 -18.25 -26.20 59.31
C ASP A 1081 -17.34 -26.97 60.29
N GLY A 1082 -17.05 -28.26 60.04
CA GLY A 1082 -16.23 -29.12 60.90
C GLY A 1082 -16.91 -29.54 62.22
N LEU A 1083 -18.22 -29.30 62.38
CA LEU A 1083 -19.00 -29.59 63.58
C LEU A 1083 -19.45 -31.06 63.69
N LEU A 1084 -19.33 -31.82 62.59
CA LEU A 1084 -19.50 -33.27 62.55
C LEU A 1084 -18.19 -33.91 62.09
N GLU A 1085 -17.73 -34.94 62.79
CA GLU A 1085 -16.57 -35.73 62.35
C GLU A 1085 -16.88 -36.47 61.04
N ASP A 1086 -15.86 -36.55 60.19
CA ASP A 1086 -15.98 -37.05 58.83
C ASP A 1086 -16.03 -38.59 58.81
N PHE A 1087 -17.25 -39.14 58.81
CA PHE A 1087 -17.51 -40.57 58.63
C PHE A 1087 -17.21 -41.04 57.20
N SER A 1088 -15.93 -40.98 56.82
CA SER A 1088 -15.39 -41.55 55.59
C SER A 1088 -15.76 -43.02 55.45
N ASP A 1089 -15.88 -43.54 54.23
CA ASP A 1089 -16.25 -44.95 54.01
C ASP A 1089 -15.29 -45.92 54.72
N ALA A 1090 -14.02 -45.54 54.92
CA ALA A 1090 -13.06 -46.29 55.72
C ALA A 1090 -13.49 -46.42 57.20
N THR A 1091 -13.85 -45.32 57.88
CA THR A 1091 -14.35 -45.36 59.27
C THR A 1091 -15.66 -46.14 59.36
N ARG A 1092 -16.53 -46.00 58.37
CA ARG A 1092 -17.82 -46.69 58.27
C ARG A 1092 -17.66 -48.20 58.09
N HIS A 1093 -16.66 -48.63 57.32
CA HIS A 1093 -16.25 -50.04 57.23
C HIS A 1093 -15.60 -50.53 58.53
N GLY A 1094 -14.80 -49.69 59.21
CA GLY A 1094 -14.25 -49.97 60.54
C GLY A 1094 -15.34 -50.25 61.58
N SER A 1095 -16.29 -49.33 61.76
CA SER A 1095 -17.42 -49.52 62.68
C SER A 1095 -18.29 -50.72 62.31
N LYS A 1096 -18.51 -51.00 61.01
CA LYS A 1096 -19.19 -52.23 60.57
C LYS A 1096 -18.43 -53.50 60.91
N ARG A 1097 -17.09 -53.50 60.86
CA ARG A 1097 -16.26 -54.63 61.31
C ARG A 1097 -16.37 -54.84 62.82
N VAL A 1098 -16.31 -53.77 63.62
CA VAL A 1098 -16.50 -53.85 65.08
C VAL A 1098 -17.90 -54.35 65.44
N LEU A 1099 -18.95 -53.84 64.79
CA LEU A 1099 -20.32 -54.35 64.94
C LEU A 1099 -20.41 -55.83 64.57
N HIS A 1100 -19.79 -56.25 63.46
CA HIS A 1100 -19.78 -57.65 63.02
C HIS A 1100 -19.01 -58.56 63.99
N GLU A 1101 -17.86 -58.13 64.49
CA GLU A 1101 -17.13 -58.86 65.54
C GLU A 1101 -17.95 -58.99 66.82
N ASN A 1102 -18.64 -57.94 67.26
CA ASN A 1102 -19.46 -57.99 68.47
C ASN A 1102 -20.70 -58.90 68.30
N VAL A 1103 -21.25 -58.99 67.08
CA VAL A 1103 -22.27 -59.98 66.72
C VAL A 1103 -21.69 -61.40 66.72
N LEU A 1104 -20.49 -61.62 66.17
CA LEU A 1104 -19.80 -62.93 66.21
C LEU A 1104 -19.41 -63.35 67.64
N LYS A 1105 -19.06 -62.38 68.50
CA LYS A 1105 -18.79 -62.57 69.94
C LYS A 1105 -20.07 -62.74 70.78
N GLY A 1106 -21.26 -62.77 70.15
CA GLY A 1106 -22.55 -62.94 70.83
C GLY A 1106 -23.01 -61.76 71.69
N GLN A 1107 -22.30 -60.63 71.66
CA GLN A 1107 -22.61 -59.44 72.46
C GLN A 1107 -23.76 -58.61 71.87
N MET A 1108 -24.11 -58.83 70.60
CA MET A 1108 -25.31 -58.28 69.97
C MET A 1108 -26.06 -59.35 69.17
N PRO A 1109 -27.40 -59.41 69.26
CA PRO A 1109 -28.20 -60.36 68.50
C PRO A 1109 -28.17 -60.04 67.00
N ILE A 1110 -28.22 -61.08 66.16
CA ILE A 1110 -28.28 -60.92 64.71
C ILE A 1110 -29.66 -60.34 64.32
N PRO A 1111 -29.72 -59.19 63.63
CA PRO A 1111 -31.01 -58.63 63.21
C PRO A 1111 -31.61 -59.48 62.09
N MET A 1112 -32.69 -60.20 62.39
CA MET A 1112 -33.51 -60.85 61.36
C MET A 1112 -34.24 -59.79 60.53
N GLY A 1113 -34.32 -60.01 59.21
CA GLY A 1113 -34.71 -58.99 58.24
C GLY A 1113 -36.10 -58.38 58.46
N ILE A 1114 -36.22 -57.09 58.08
CA ILE A 1114 -37.46 -56.31 58.15
C ILE A 1114 -38.56 -57.04 57.36
N GLY A 1115 -39.63 -57.44 58.06
CA GLY A 1115 -40.78 -58.13 57.49
C GLY A 1115 -40.98 -59.59 57.94
N LEU A 1116 -40.04 -60.19 58.70
CA LEU A 1116 -40.15 -61.57 59.20
C LEU A 1116 -40.24 -61.68 60.73
N THR A 1117 -40.54 -60.58 61.43
CA THR A 1117 -40.62 -60.49 62.90
C THR A 1117 -41.86 -61.17 63.53
N GLY A 1118 -42.46 -62.15 62.83
CA GLY A 1118 -43.62 -62.91 63.28
C GLY A 1118 -43.61 -64.39 62.88
N VAL A 1119 -42.49 -64.88 62.33
CA VAL A 1119 -42.32 -66.30 61.96
C VAL A 1119 -41.41 -66.97 62.99
N PHE A 1120 -42.03 -67.59 63.99
CA PHE A 1120 -41.34 -68.51 64.90
C PHE A 1120 -41.05 -69.83 64.18
N ARG A 1121 -39.97 -70.54 64.56
CA ARG A 1121 -39.75 -71.89 64.05
C ARG A 1121 -40.76 -72.83 64.70
N GLU A 1122 -41.21 -73.82 63.95
CA GLU A 1122 -42.28 -74.74 64.37
C GLU A 1122 -41.89 -75.63 65.57
N HIS A 1123 -40.61 -75.63 65.95
CA HIS A 1123 -40.07 -76.31 67.12
C HIS A 1123 -40.22 -75.52 68.45
N ASP A 1124 -40.53 -74.22 68.40
CA ASP A 1124 -40.53 -73.33 69.57
C ASP A 1124 -41.97 -73.09 70.09
N ARG A 1125 -42.80 -74.13 70.16
CA ARG A 1125 -44.25 -74.04 70.47
C ARG A 1125 -44.71 -74.76 71.74
N GLU A 1126 -43.80 -75.37 72.49
CA GLU A 1126 -44.07 -75.98 73.79
C GLU A 1126 -43.05 -75.45 74.82
N ASP A 1127 -43.36 -74.28 75.41
CA ASP A 1127 -43.08 -73.84 76.79
C ASP A 1127 -43.69 -72.43 77.04
#